data_AF-A0AAW8FAN6-F1
#
_entry.id   AF-A0AAW8FAN6-F1
#
_cell.length_a   1.000
_cell.length_b   1.000
_cell.length_c   1.000
_cell.angle_alpha   90.00
_cell.angle_beta   90.00
_cell.angle_gamma   90.00
#
_symmetry.space_group_name_H-M   'P 1'
#
loop_
_entity.id
_entity.type
_entity.pdbx_description
1 polymer ?
#
loop_
_entity_poly.entity_id
_entity_poly.type
_entity_poly.pdbx_seq_one_letter_code
_entity_poly.pdbx_strand_id
1 'polypeptide(L)'
;MTQQPFELPHFYMPYPARLNPHVDEARAHSTVWAREMGMLEGSGIWEQSDLDAHDYGLLCAYTHPDCDGPALSLITDWYVWVFFFDDHFLEIFKRTQDRAGGKAYLDRLPLFMPMDLSTPMPEPENPVEAGLADLWTRTVPSMSADWRRRFAVATEHLLNESLWELSNINEGRIANPIEYIEMRRKVGGAPWSAGLVEYATAEVPPSVAGTRPLRVLMETFSDGVHLRNDLFSYQREVEDEGELSNGVLVLETFFGCTTQEAADTVNDVLTSRLHQFEHTALTEVPAIALEKGLSPGELTAVAAYTQGLQDWQSGGHEWHMRSSRYMNARAETTSPWQTLTGPGTSAADVGALLAAAGAERLRAHTHVPFQKVGPSLLPDFHMPFQNELSPHLPGARPRLIEWTHRMGMLQEGVWDEDKLAAADLPLCSAGIDPDASPEALDLSSNWLAWGTYGDDYYPLVYGGRRDLAAARLTTQRLSDCMPLDGEQVLVPVNAMERGLIDLWARTTAEMPADQRRTLKDAVNVMTESWVWELANQIQHRVPDPVDYLEMRRATFGSDLTMSMCRMGHGLAVPPEVYRSGPVRSLENAAVDYACLVNDVFSYQKEIEYEGEVHNAILVVQNFFGIDYPTALRVVHDLMTQRMQQFEHVAAHELPVVYDDFDLSEEAREVMRGYVTDLQHWMAGILHWHRTVDRYKADHLARRTHGFLPDRPPALPLAG
;
A
#
# COMPACT_ATOMS: atom_id res chain seq x y z
N MET A 1 -1.09 -39.41 9.57
CA MET A 1 -1.34 -38.51 8.42
C MET A 1 -2.45 -37.58 8.86
N THR A 2 -2.09 -36.42 9.39
CA THR A 2 -3.04 -35.31 9.55
C THR A 2 -3.56 -34.98 8.16
N GLN A 3 -4.87 -34.81 8.05
CA GLN A 3 -5.54 -34.48 6.81
C GLN A 3 -5.19 -33.02 6.49
N GLN A 4 -4.73 -32.74 5.27
CA GLN A 4 -4.41 -31.37 4.84
C GLN A 4 -5.58 -30.41 5.17
N PRO A 5 -5.32 -29.16 5.62
CA PRO A 5 -6.38 -28.25 6.07
C PRO A 5 -7.37 -27.84 4.97
N PHE A 6 -6.89 -27.73 3.73
CA PHE A 6 -7.69 -27.40 2.55
C PHE A 6 -7.08 -28.02 1.27
N GLU A 7 -7.81 -27.97 0.16
CA GLU A 7 -7.29 -28.29 -1.17
C GLU A 7 -6.76 -27.02 -1.83
N LEU A 8 -5.53 -27.08 -2.35
CA LEU A 8 -4.94 -25.93 -3.04
C LEU A 8 -5.84 -25.48 -4.20
N PRO A 9 -6.16 -24.18 -4.27
CA PRO A 9 -7.02 -23.66 -5.32
C PRO A 9 -6.31 -23.65 -6.68
N HIS A 10 -7.08 -23.39 -7.73
CA HIS A 10 -6.51 -23.22 -9.06
C HIS A 10 -5.82 -21.85 -9.18
N PHE A 11 -4.50 -21.86 -9.36
CA PHE A 11 -3.69 -20.64 -9.44
C PHE A 11 -3.71 -20.00 -10.84
N TYR A 12 -3.86 -18.68 -10.90
CA TYR A 12 -3.60 -17.93 -12.12
C TYR A 12 -2.09 -17.82 -12.41
N MET A 13 -1.65 -18.41 -13.52
CA MET A 13 -0.25 -18.43 -13.95
C MET A 13 -0.13 -17.84 -15.37
N PRO A 14 0.09 -16.53 -15.51
CA PRO A 14 0.11 -15.86 -16.82
C PRO A 14 1.30 -16.29 -17.71
N TYR A 15 2.40 -16.73 -17.10
CA TYR A 15 3.60 -17.16 -17.79
C TYR A 15 4.09 -18.52 -17.31
N PRO A 16 4.68 -19.33 -18.21
CA PRO A 16 5.40 -20.54 -17.79
C PRO A 16 6.76 -20.17 -17.20
N ALA A 17 7.16 -20.86 -16.14
CA ALA A 17 8.51 -20.71 -15.59
C ALA A 17 9.58 -21.25 -16.54
N ARG A 18 10.77 -20.65 -16.48
CA ARG A 18 11.99 -21.11 -17.15
C ARG A 18 12.98 -21.59 -16.08
N LEU A 19 13.86 -22.51 -16.43
CA LEU A 19 14.85 -23.05 -15.49
C LEU A 19 16.26 -22.72 -15.98
N ASN A 20 17.06 -22.11 -15.10
CA ASN A 20 18.47 -21.82 -15.36
C ASN A 20 19.27 -23.12 -15.58
N PRO A 21 20.07 -23.23 -16.66
CA PRO A 21 20.87 -24.42 -16.94
C PRO A 21 21.97 -24.71 -15.89
N HIS A 22 22.29 -23.76 -15.01
CA HIS A 22 23.33 -23.86 -13.98
C HIS A 22 22.82 -24.38 -12.63
N VAL A 23 21.60 -24.94 -12.55
CA VAL A 23 20.98 -25.40 -11.29
C VAL A 23 21.85 -26.34 -10.46
N ASP A 24 22.53 -27.31 -11.10
CA ASP A 24 23.36 -28.28 -10.37
C ASP A 24 24.66 -27.67 -9.85
N GLU A 25 25.20 -26.65 -10.54
CA GLU A 25 26.34 -25.86 -10.07
C GLU A 25 25.96 -25.08 -8.80
N ALA A 26 24.81 -24.41 -8.83
CA ALA A 26 24.30 -23.62 -7.71
C ALA A 26 23.98 -24.49 -6.48
N ARG A 27 23.36 -25.67 -6.67
CA ARG A 27 23.13 -26.64 -5.58
C ARG A 27 24.45 -27.09 -4.95
N ALA A 28 25.41 -27.52 -5.77
CA ALA A 28 26.69 -28.01 -5.26
C ALA A 28 27.46 -26.91 -4.51
N HIS A 29 27.44 -25.68 -5.01
CA HIS A 29 28.08 -24.54 -4.37
C HIS A 29 27.43 -24.21 -3.02
N SER A 30 26.11 -24.01 -3.02
CA SER A 30 25.38 -23.55 -1.83
C SER A 30 25.40 -24.55 -0.67
N THR A 31 25.42 -25.86 -0.93
CA THR A 31 25.62 -26.88 0.13
C THR A 31 26.98 -26.76 0.80
N VAL A 32 28.04 -26.48 0.04
CA VAL A 32 29.39 -26.26 0.60
C VAL A 32 29.42 -24.96 1.39
N TRP A 33 28.90 -23.89 0.81
CA TRP A 33 28.85 -22.58 1.44
C TRP A 33 28.07 -22.58 2.77
N ALA A 34 26.88 -23.20 2.81
CA ALA A 34 26.07 -23.32 4.02
C ALA A 34 26.83 -24.03 5.16
N ARG A 35 27.62 -25.06 4.83
CA ARG A 35 28.48 -25.74 5.80
C ARG A 35 29.61 -24.84 6.30
N GLU A 36 30.25 -24.10 5.40
CA GLU A 36 31.32 -23.17 5.76
C GLU A 36 30.83 -22.04 6.68
N MET A 37 29.59 -21.59 6.49
CA MET A 37 28.95 -20.60 7.36
C MET A 37 28.42 -21.18 8.68
N GLY A 38 28.47 -22.50 8.87
CA GLY A 38 28.00 -23.16 10.09
C GLY A 38 26.47 -23.25 10.20
N MET A 39 25.76 -23.28 9.08
CA MET A 39 24.29 -23.37 9.02
C MET A 39 23.75 -24.80 9.04
N LEU A 40 24.62 -25.80 8.89
CA LEU A 40 24.23 -27.22 8.87
C LEU A 40 24.54 -27.90 10.20
N GLU A 41 25.26 -29.02 10.17
CA GLU A 41 25.55 -29.86 11.32
C GLU A 41 26.11 -29.05 12.51
N GLY A 42 25.40 -29.06 13.63
CA GLY A 42 25.79 -28.33 14.85
C GLY A 42 25.20 -26.93 15.00
N SER A 43 24.45 -26.43 14.00
CA SER A 43 23.66 -25.19 14.12
C SER A 43 22.50 -25.32 15.11
N GLY A 44 21.97 -26.55 15.26
CA GLY A 44 20.72 -26.81 15.98
C GLY A 44 19.46 -26.46 15.20
N ILE A 45 19.61 -26.01 13.94
CA ILE A 45 18.51 -25.56 13.07
C ILE A 45 18.33 -26.55 11.91
N TRP A 46 19.37 -26.73 11.09
CA TRP A 46 19.33 -27.61 9.92
C TRP A 46 20.44 -28.66 9.94
N GLU A 47 20.15 -29.81 9.34
CA GLU A 47 21.13 -30.78 8.85
C GLU A 47 21.20 -30.69 7.31
N GLN A 48 22.22 -31.27 6.66
CA GLN A 48 22.30 -31.25 5.19
C GLN A 48 21.04 -31.81 4.51
N SER A 49 20.39 -32.81 5.11
CA SER A 49 19.16 -33.38 4.58
C SER A 49 18.01 -32.38 4.47
N ASP A 50 17.94 -31.41 5.38
CA ASP A 50 16.90 -30.38 5.37
C ASP A 50 17.16 -29.41 4.21
N LEU A 51 18.41 -28.94 4.08
CA LEU A 51 18.84 -28.09 2.96
C LEU A 51 18.58 -28.75 1.60
N ASP A 52 18.98 -30.02 1.44
CA ASP A 52 18.78 -30.78 0.21
C ASP A 52 17.28 -30.99 -0.10
N ALA A 53 16.44 -31.14 0.93
CA ALA A 53 14.99 -31.30 0.78
C ALA A 53 14.27 -29.97 0.51
N HIS A 54 14.80 -28.84 0.99
CA HIS A 54 14.26 -27.51 0.69
C HIS A 54 14.57 -27.08 -0.75
N ASP A 55 15.76 -27.43 -1.24
CA ASP A 55 16.26 -27.21 -2.62
C ASP A 55 16.22 -25.74 -3.06
N TYR A 56 16.95 -24.88 -2.36
CA TYR A 56 17.05 -23.45 -2.69
C TYR A 56 17.80 -23.18 -4.00
N GLY A 57 18.66 -24.11 -4.45
CA GLY A 57 19.27 -24.04 -5.78
C GLY A 57 18.23 -24.13 -6.89
N LEU A 58 17.22 -25.00 -6.73
CA LEU A 58 16.10 -25.07 -7.67
C LEU A 58 15.23 -23.82 -7.63
N LEU A 59 14.95 -23.26 -6.44
CA LEU A 59 14.26 -21.98 -6.30
C LEU A 59 14.94 -20.91 -7.14
N CYS A 60 16.23 -20.68 -6.88
CA CYS A 60 16.97 -19.61 -7.53
C CYS A 60 17.13 -19.82 -9.03
N ALA A 61 17.28 -21.08 -9.47
CA ALA A 61 17.35 -21.41 -10.88
C ALA A 61 16.04 -21.15 -11.62
N TYR A 62 14.90 -21.33 -10.96
CA TYR A 62 13.59 -20.99 -11.53
C TYR A 62 13.34 -19.49 -11.54
N THR A 63 13.75 -18.76 -10.49
CA THR A 63 13.46 -17.33 -10.36
C THR A 63 14.46 -16.43 -11.10
N HIS A 64 15.67 -16.92 -11.41
CA HIS A 64 16.71 -16.20 -12.14
C HIS A 64 17.20 -17.02 -13.35
N PRO A 65 16.36 -17.27 -14.35
CA PRO A 65 16.64 -18.23 -15.42
C PRO A 65 17.77 -17.82 -16.38
N ASP A 66 18.12 -16.53 -16.45
CA ASP A 66 19.02 -15.98 -17.46
C ASP A 66 20.41 -15.58 -16.92
N CYS A 67 20.65 -15.59 -15.60
CA CYS A 67 21.94 -15.22 -15.04
C CYS A 67 22.98 -16.34 -15.22
N ASP A 68 24.27 -15.99 -15.16
CA ASP A 68 25.35 -16.98 -15.27
C ASP A 68 25.51 -17.83 -13.98
N GLY A 69 26.30 -18.90 -14.07
CA GLY A 69 26.56 -19.81 -12.94
C GLY A 69 27.08 -19.12 -11.66
N PRO A 70 28.07 -18.22 -11.74
CA PRO A 70 28.54 -17.45 -10.58
C PRO A 70 27.46 -16.58 -9.94
N ALA A 71 26.68 -15.83 -10.73
CA ALA A 71 25.59 -15.02 -10.19
C ALA A 71 24.50 -15.90 -9.56
N LEU A 72 24.13 -17.01 -10.22
CA LEU A 72 23.14 -17.94 -9.69
C LEU A 72 23.58 -18.55 -8.36
N SER A 73 24.85 -18.91 -8.23
CA SER A 73 25.42 -19.47 -7.00
C SER A 73 25.38 -18.46 -5.86
N LEU A 74 25.79 -17.21 -6.10
CA LEU A 74 25.72 -16.14 -5.10
C LEU A 74 24.28 -15.83 -4.67
N ILE A 75 23.35 -15.76 -5.62
CA ILE A 75 21.93 -15.58 -5.32
C ILE A 75 21.41 -16.75 -4.49
N THR A 76 21.81 -17.98 -4.83
CA THR A 76 21.42 -19.17 -4.06
C THR A 76 21.90 -19.07 -2.61
N ASP A 77 23.13 -18.64 -2.37
CA ASP A 77 23.65 -18.42 -1.01
C ASP A 77 22.83 -17.37 -0.25
N TRP A 78 22.41 -16.27 -0.91
CA TRP A 78 21.52 -15.27 -0.33
C TRP A 78 20.18 -15.87 0.11
N TYR A 79 19.58 -16.76 -0.69
CA TYR A 79 18.33 -17.42 -0.32
C TYR A 79 18.54 -18.49 0.76
N VAL A 80 19.66 -19.23 0.75
CA VAL A 80 20.01 -20.12 1.86
C VAL A 80 20.11 -19.32 3.17
N TRP A 81 20.79 -18.18 3.15
CA TRP A 81 20.94 -17.30 4.30
C TRP A 81 19.60 -16.77 4.82
N VAL A 82 18.72 -16.28 3.94
CA VAL A 82 17.46 -15.67 4.36
C VAL A 82 16.51 -16.69 4.99
N PHE A 83 16.44 -17.90 4.42
CA PHE A 83 15.64 -18.98 5.01
C PHE A 83 16.28 -19.55 6.28
N PHE A 84 17.61 -19.59 6.37
CA PHE A 84 18.28 -20.00 7.59
C PHE A 84 18.03 -19.00 8.72
N PHE A 85 18.09 -17.71 8.41
CA PHE A 85 17.73 -16.64 9.35
C PHE A 85 16.31 -16.83 9.89
N ASP A 86 15.34 -17.07 9.02
CA ASP A 86 13.92 -17.25 9.40
C ASP A 86 13.73 -18.45 10.34
N ASP A 87 14.21 -19.64 9.95
CA ASP A 87 14.11 -20.85 10.76
C ASP A 87 14.93 -20.73 12.06
N HIS A 88 16.09 -20.07 12.03
CA HIS A 88 16.89 -19.79 13.22
C HIS A 88 16.17 -18.84 14.18
N PHE A 89 15.53 -17.78 13.66
CA PHE A 89 14.81 -16.82 14.50
C PHE A 89 13.56 -17.48 15.12
N LEU A 90 12.87 -18.34 14.36
CA LEU A 90 11.77 -19.16 14.84
C LEU A 90 12.19 -20.02 16.04
N GLU A 91 13.21 -20.85 15.88
CA GLU A 91 13.64 -21.81 16.90
C GLU A 91 14.22 -21.14 18.14
N ILE A 92 15.04 -20.09 17.96
CA ILE A 92 15.76 -19.46 19.08
C ILE A 92 14.89 -18.43 19.82
N PHE A 93 14.08 -17.64 19.11
CA PHE A 93 13.39 -16.49 19.69
C PHE A 93 11.86 -16.63 19.67
N LYS A 94 11.22 -17.09 18.57
CA LYS A 94 9.75 -17.19 18.54
C LYS A 94 9.23 -18.30 19.46
N ARG A 95 9.81 -19.50 19.39
CA ARG A 95 9.39 -20.63 20.26
C ARG A 95 9.63 -20.36 21.75
N THR A 96 10.65 -19.58 22.09
CA THR A 96 10.97 -19.19 23.48
C THR A 96 10.28 -17.90 23.91
N GLN A 97 9.71 -17.15 22.96
CA GLN A 97 9.15 -15.81 23.11
C GLN A 97 10.16 -14.78 23.67
N ASP A 98 11.45 -14.93 23.37
CA ASP A 98 12.49 -14.01 23.83
C ASP A 98 12.62 -12.77 22.92
N ARG A 99 11.70 -11.81 23.09
CA ARG A 99 11.72 -10.55 22.33
C ARG A 99 12.98 -9.73 22.58
N ALA A 100 13.48 -9.70 23.82
CA ALA A 100 14.66 -8.89 24.17
C ALA A 100 15.93 -9.47 23.52
N GLY A 101 16.10 -10.80 23.57
CA GLY A 101 17.16 -11.51 22.86
C GLY A 101 17.07 -11.33 21.35
N GLY A 102 15.85 -11.49 20.78
CA GLY A 102 15.61 -11.29 19.36
C GLY A 102 15.97 -9.87 18.90
N LYS A 103 15.61 -8.84 19.67
CA LYS A 103 15.97 -7.46 19.35
C LYS A 103 17.49 -7.24 19.38
N ALA A 104 18.17 -7.68 20.44
CA ALA A 104 19.63 -7.54 20.55
C ALA A 104 20.37 -8.29 19.41
N TYR A 105 19.82 -9.42 18.98
CA TYR A 105 20.31 -10.17 17.83
C TYR A 105 20.15 -9.40 16.51
N LEU A 106 18.98 -8.81 16.24
CA LEU A 106 18.75 -8.03 15.03
C LEU A 106 19.52 -6.70 15.00
N ASP A 107 19.65 -6.02 16.15
CA ASP A 107 20.39 -4.75 16.27
C ASP A 107 21.87 -4.89 15.84
N ARG A 108 22.43 -6.11 15.84
CA ARG A 108 23.80 -6.39 15.38
C ARG A 108 23.92 -6.55 13.87
N LEU A 109 22.89 -7.04 13.18
CA LEU A 109 22.97 -7.37 11.75
C LEU A 109 23.33 -6.18 10.83
N PRO A 110 22.85 -4.94 11.08
CA PRO A 110 23.28 -3.77 10.31
C PRO A 110 24.79 -3.50 10.33
N LEU A 111 25.51 -3.96 11.37
CA LEU A 111 26.97 -3.82 11.45
C LEU A 111 27.71 -4.60 10.35
N PHE A 112 27.05 -5.60 9.75
CA PHE A 112 27.54 -6.42 8.65
C PHE A 112 27.06 -5.94 7.28
N MET A 113 26.47 -4.73 7.22
CA MET A 113 26.06 -4.08 5.97
C MET A 113 26.70 -2.69 5.80
N PRO A 114 28.04 -2.55 5.92
CA PRO A 114 28.68 -1.25 5.85
C PRO A 114 28.45 -0.56 4.49
N MET A 115 28.00 0.69 4.55
CA MET A 115 27.85 1.53 3.36
C MET A 115 29.20 1.98 2.79
N ASP A 116 30.16 2.26 3.66
CA ASP A 116 31.56 2.50 3.30
C ASP A 116 32.34 1.18 3.34
N LEU A 117 32.78 0.69 2.17
CA LEU A 117 33.48 -0.59 2.03
C LEU A 117 34.87 -0.63 2.66
N SER A 118 35.39 0.51 3.11
CA SER A 118 36.62 0.56 3.90
C SER A 118 36.38 0.31 5.40
N THR A 119 35.12 0.32 5.84
CA THR A 119 34.75 0.02 7.22
C THR A 119 35.06 -1.45 7.52
N PRO A 120 35.86 -1.75 8.56
CA PRO A 120 36.09 -3.13 8.96
C PRO A 120 34.79 -3.75 9.47
N MET A 121 34.47 -4.95 9.00
CA MET A 121 33.39 -5.73 9.58
C MET A 121 33.77 -6.22 10.97
N PRO A 122 32.84 -6.25 11.93
CA PRO A 122 33.07 -6.89 13.21
C PRO A 122 33.25 -8.41 13.03
N GLU A 123 33.80 -9.06 14.05
CA GLU A 123 33.89 -10.52 14.06
C GLU A 123 32.47 -11.12 14.21
N PRO A 124 32.04 -12.02 13.31
CA PRO A 124 30.73 -12.64 13.40
C PRO A 124 30.65 -13.60 14.59
N GLU A 125 29.56 -13.53 15.35
CA GLU A 125 29.33 -14.34 16.56
C GLU A 125 28.42 -15.54 16.33
N ASN A 126 27.74 -15.61 15.17
CA ASN A 126 26.79 -16.66 14.81
C ASN A 126 26.74 -16.89 13.28
N PRO A 127 26.13 -17.99 12.80
CA PRO A 127 26.08 -18.32 11.37
C PRO A 127 25.39 -17.26 10.49
N VAL A 128 24.40 -16.54 11.02
CA VAL A 128 23.69 -15.49 10.25
C VAL A 128 24.59 -14.28 10.05
N GLU A 129 25.30 -13.84 11.09
CA GLU A 129 26.31 -12.77 10.98
C GLU A 129 27.43 -13.16 10.00
N ALA A 130 27.93 -14.40 10.08
CA ALA A 130 28.98 -14.90 9.20
C ALA A 130 28.53 -14.94 7.73
N GLY A 131 27.33 -15.46 7.47
CA GLY A 131 26.75 -15.48 6.12
C GLY A 131 26.51 -14.09 5.57
N LEU A 132 25.95 -13.17 6.36
CA LEU A 132 25.68 -11.80 5.92
C LEU A 132 26.98 -11.05 5.60
N ALA A 133 28.04 -11.26 6.40
CA ALA A 133 29.35 -10.68 6.15
C ALA A 133 29.92 -11.11 4.78
N ASP A 134 29.91 -12.42 4.50
CA ASP A 134 30.40 -12.96 3.23
C ASP A 134 29.56 -12.45 2.04
N LEU A 135 28.24 -12.59 2.14
CA LEU A 135 27.30 -12.21 1.09
C LEU A 135 27.40 -10.71 0.75
N TRP A 136 27.46 -9.84 1.76
CA TRP A 136 27.61 -8.40 1.54
C TRP A 136 28.89 -8.11 0.76
N THR A 137 30.03 -8.67 1.18
CA THR A 137 31.32 -8.41 0.52
C THR A 137 31.39 -8.92 -0.92
N ARG A 138 30.71 -10.02 -1.24
CA ARG A 138 30.64 -10.60 -2.59
C ARG A 138 29.69 -9.84 -3.52
N THR A 139 28.63 -9.24 -2.99
CA THR A 139 27.59 -8.58 -3.82
C THR A 139 27.84 -7.09 -4.01
N VAL A 140 27.98 -6.33 -2.93
CA VAL A 140 27.82 -4.87 -3.02
C VAL A 140 28.90 -4.08 -3.77
N PRO A 141 30.13 -4.56 -4.00
CA PRO A 141 31.10 -3.86 -4.84
C PRO A 141 30.73 -3.80 -6.32
N SER A 142 29.83 -4.68 -6.78
CA SER A 142 29.40 -4.75 -8.18
C SER A 142 28.20 -3.84 -8.51
N MET A 143 27.58 -3.27 -7.48
CA MET A 143 26.35 -2.47 -7.59
C MET A 143 26.61 -1.02 -7.19
N SER A 144 25.71 -0.12 -7.63
CA SER A 144 25.80 1.29 -7.27
C SER A 144 25.61 1.55 -5.78
N ALA A 145 26.11 2.71 -5.32
CA ALA A 145 25.87 3.16 -3.95
C ALA A 145 24.39 3.44 -3.66
N ASP A 146 23.59 3.73 -4.70
CA ASP A 146 22.15 3.90 -4.56
C ASP A 146 21.47 2.55 -4.32
N TRP A 147 21.73 1.57 -5.18
CA TRP A 147 21.23 0.20 -5.02
C TRP A 147 21.61 -0.35 -3.65
N ARG A 148 22.86 -0.17 -3.22
CA ARG A 148 23.33 -0.65 -1.90
C ARG A 148 22.49 -0.08 -0.76
N ARG A 149 22.14 1.21 -0.82
CA ARG A 149 21.32 1.84 0.21
C ARG A 149 19.92 1.26 0.23
N ARG A 150 19.32 1.06 -0.94
CA ARG A 150 17.98 0.46 -1.04
C ARG A 150 17.98 -1.00 -0.58
N PHE A 151 19.01 -1.75 -0.93
CA PHE A 151 19.17 -3.14 -0.53
C PHE A 151 19.43 -3.28 0.97
N ALA A 152 20.26 -2.41 1.58
CA ALA A 152 20.42 -2.36 3.04
C ALA A 152 19.08 -2.12 3.76
N VAL A 153 18.30 -1.13 3.29
CA VAL A 153 16.98 -0.84 3.85
C VAL A 153 16.02 -2.02 3.68
N ALA A 154 16.01 -2.67 2.51
CA ALA A 154 15.19 -3.84 2.26
C ALA A 154 15.58 -5.02 3.18
N THR A 155 16.87 -5.23 3.42
CA THR A 155 17.35 -6.24 4.37
C THR A 155 16.98 -5.89 5.80
N GLU A 156 17.16 -4.64 6.25
CA GLU A 156 16.74 -4.20 7.59
C GLU A 156 15.23 -4.39 7.80
N HIS A 157 14.41 -4.11 6.79
CA HIS A 157 12.98 -4.33 6.84
C HIS A 157 12.62 -5.82 6.96
N LEU A 158 13.25 -6.68 6.13
CA LEU A 158 13.10 -8.14 6.19
C LEU A 158 13.40 -8.67 7.59
N LEU A 159 14.52 -8.23 8.17
CA LEU A 159 14.97 -8.69 9.48
C LEU A 159 14.01 -8.22 10.60
N ASN A 160 13.51 -6.99 10.51
CA ASN A 160 12.61 -6.42 11.51
C ASN A 160 11.18 -6.98 11.45
N GLU A 161 10.81 -7.68 10.37
CA GLU A 161 9.55 -8.44 10.29
C GLU A 161 9.40 -9.39 11.47
N SER A 162 10.46 -10.13 11.79
CA SER A 162 10.42 -11.17 12.81
C SER A 162 10.12 -10.65 14.22
N LEU A 163 10.46 -9.38 14.53
CA LEU A 163 10.08 -8.75 15.80
C LEU A 163 8.59 -8.41 15.86
N TRP A 164 8.02 -7.98 14.74
CA TRP A 164 6.59 -7.69 14.66
C TRP A 164 5.77 -8.99 14.78
N GLU A 165 6.17 -10.04 14.05
CA GLU A 165 5.55 -11.37 14.13
C GLU A 165 5.64 -11.92 15.56
N LEU A 166 6.82 -11.81 16.19
CA LEU A 166 7.03 -12.24 17.58
C LEU A 166 6.13 -11.50 18.58
N SER A 167 5.92 -10.20 18.39
CA SER A 167 5.00 -9.41 19.24
C SER A 167 3.56 -9.92 19.10
N ASN A 168 3.10 -10.15 17.87
CA ASN A 168 1.76 -10.69 17.62
C ASN A 168 1.57 -12.09 18.21
N ILE A 169 2.58 -12.96 18.09
CA ILE A 169 2.56 -14.30 18.69
C ILE A 169 2.49 -14.21 20.21
N ASN A 170 3.25 -13.31 20.85
CA ASN A 170 3.24 -13.14 22.31
C ASN A 170 1.85 -12.70 22.83
N GLU A 171 1.18 -11.84 22.07
CA GLU A 171 -0.16 -11.34 22.40
C GLU A 171 -1.29 -12.28 21.97
N GLY A 172 -1.01 -13.25 21.10
CA GLY A 172 -2.04 -14.08 20.45
C GLY A 172 -2.94 -13.27 19.52
N ARG A 173 -2.41 -12.21 18.91
CA ARG A 173 -3.15 -11.26 18.07
C ARG A 173 -2.97 -11.59 16.60
N ILE A 174 -4.08 -11.84 15.92
CA ILE A 174 -4.12 -12.00 14.45
C ILE A 174 -4.40 -10.62 13.84
N ALA A 175 -3.56 -10.18 12.92
CA ALA A 175 -3.73 -8.90 12.22
C ALA A 175 -5.02 -8.89 11.38
N ASN A 176 -5.62 -7.71 11.18
CA ASN A 176 -6.71 -7.57 10.21
C ASN A 176 -6.19 -7.61 8.76
N PRO A 177 -7.03 -7.86 7.73
CA PRO A 177 -6.56 -8.05 6.35
C PRO A 177 -5.72 -6.88 5.79
N ILE A 178 -6.02 -5.65 6.21
CA ILE A 178 -5.33 -4.46 5.72
C ILE A 178 -4.00 -4.24 6.45
N GLU A 179 -3.98 -4.47 7.76
CA GLU A 179 -2.73 -4.50 8.52
C GLU A 179 -1.79 -5.59 8.00
N TYR A 180 -2.32 -6.78 7.74
CA TYR A 180 -1.55 -7.91 7.24
C TYR A 180 -0.83 -7.60 5.92
N ILE A 181 -1.58 -7.13 4.91
CA ILE A 181 -0.99 -6.85 3.59
C ILE A 181 0.02 -5.69 3.66
N GLU A 182 -0.26 -4.66 4.46
CA GLU A 182 0.67 -3.55 4.67
C GLU A 182 1.98 -4.00 5.32
N MET A 183 1.89 -4.84 6.34
CA MET A 183 3.06 -5.34 7.04
C MET A 183 3.87 -6.25 6.14
N ARG A 184 3.26 -7.24 5.47
CA ARG A 184 3.96 -8.09 4.49
C ARG A 184 4.65 -7.29 3.39
N ARG A 185 4.08 -6.17 2.92
CA ARG A 185 4.77 -5.28 1.95
C ARG A 185 5.95 -4.51 2.53
N LYS A 186 5.79 -4.01 3.76
CA LYS A 186 6.78 -3.11 4.40
C LYS A 186 7.98 -3.91 4.91
N VAL A 187 7.71 -5.04 5.55
CA VAL A 187 8.71 -5.85 6.26
C VAL A 187 8.95 -7.20 5.61
N GLY A 188 8.12 -7.66 4.68
CA GLY A 188 8.37 -8.92 3.98
C GLY A 188 9.58 -8.88 3.05
N GLY A 189 10.09 -10.07 2.70
CA GLY A 189 11.30 -10.23 1.90
C GLY A 189 11.20 -9.88 0.41
N ALA A 190 10.03 -9.46 -0.11
CA ALA A 190 9.88 -9.22 -1.55
C ALA A 190 10.72 -8.05 -2.11
N PRO A 191 10.84 -6.87 -1.47
CA PRO A 191 11.75 -5.82 -1.94
C PRO A 191 13.22 -6.25 -1.91
N TRP A 192 13.60 -7.12 -0.96
CA TRP A 192 14.93 -7.73 -0.90
C TRP A 192 15.14 -8.67 -2.10
N SER A 193 14.17 -9.55 -2.39
CA SER A 193 14.21 -10.43 -3.58
C SER A 193 14.31 -9.64 -4.88
N ALA A 194 13.56 -8.54 -5.01
CA ALA A 194 13.62 -7.67 -6.17
C ALA A 194 14.97 -6.93 -6.31
N GLY A 195 15.62 -6.58 -5.19
CA GLY A 195 16.99 -6.07 -5.19
C GLY A 195 17.99 -7.08 -5.79
N LEU A 196 17.82 -8.37 -5.51
CA LEU A 196 18.61 -9.44 -6.13
C LEU A 196 18.26 -9.68 -7.60
N VAL A 197 17.00 -9.43 -7.99
CA VAL A 197 16.62 -9.42 -9.41
C VAL A 197 17.38 -8.32 -10.17
N GLU A 198 17.56 -7.13 -9.59
CA GLU A 198 18.39 -6.09 -10.20
C GLU A 198 19.86 -6.53 -10.35
N TYR A 199 20.42 -7.22 -9.35
CA TYR A 199 21.76 -7.81 -9.44
C TYR A 199 21.87 -8.85 -10.58
N ALA A 200 20.83 -9.68 -10.75
CA ALA A 200 20.77 -10.69 -11.81
C ALA A 200 20.51 -10.11 -13.21
N THR A 201 19.97 -8.90 -13.29
CA THR A 201 19.49 -8.30 -14.55
C THR A 201 20.10 -6.92 -14.79
N ALA A 202 19.47 -5.86 -14.26
CA ALA A 202 19.94 -4.49 -14.32
C ALA A 202 19.33 -3.62 -13.21
N GLU A 203 20.06 -2.59 -12.76
CA GLU A 203 19.54 -1.59 -11.83
C GLU A 203 18.44 -0.73 -12.47
N VAL A 204 17.40 -0.42 -11.70
CA VAL A 204 16.35 0.52 -12.10
C VAL A 204 16.88 1.95 -12.06
N PRO A 205 16.74 2.75 -13.14
CA PRO A 205 17.23 4.13 -13.17
C PRO A 205 16.57 5.00 -12.08
N PRO A 206 17.34 5.83 -11.34
CA PRO A 206 16.78 6.68 -10.27
C PRO A 206 15.68 7.63 -10.71
N SER A 207 15.66 8.02 -12.00
CA SER A 207 14.64 8.89 -12.60
C SER A 207 13.24 8.27 -12.62
N VAL A 208 13.13 6.94 -12.56
CA VAL A 208 11.86 6.19 -12.55
C VAL A 208 11.65 5.33 -11.31
N ALA A 209 12.71 4.99 -10.56
CA ALA A 209 12.62 4.09 -9.40
C ALA A 209 11.58 4.52 -8.35
N GLY A 210 11.45 5.83 -8.11
CA GLY A 210 10.46 6.39 -7.15
C GLY A 210 9.08 6.68 -7.75
N THR A 211 8.88 6.45 -9.05
CA THR A 211 7.61 6.75 -9.70
C THR A 211 6.54 5.74 -9.31
N ARG A 212 5.28 6.19 -9.31
CA ARG A 212 4.15 5.35 -8.93
C ARG A 212 4.08 4.01 -9.69
N PRO A 213 4.25 3.93 -11.03
CA PRO A 213 4.20 2.64 -11.73
C PRO A 213 5.23 1.62 -11.24
N LEU A 214 6.45 2.05 -10.90
CA LEU A 214 7.48 1.15 -10.38
C LEU A 214 7.20 0.73 -8.93
N ARG A 215 6.58 1.61 -8.12
CA ARG A 215 6.09 1.24 -6.78
C ARG A 215 4.96 0.22 -6.86
N VAL A 216 3.96 0.44 -7.71
CA VAL A 216 2.85 -0.50 -7.93
C VAL A 216 3.35 -1.84 -8.45
N LEU A 217 4.33 -1.85 -9.37
CA LEU A 217 4.96 -3.08 -9.84
C LEU A 217 5.60 -3.87 -8.69
N MET A 218 6.30 -3.20 -7.78
CA MET A 218 6.90 -3.81 -6.59
C MET A 218 5.85 -4.29 -5.59
N GLU A 219 4.83 -3.48 -5.30
CA GLU A 219 3.77 -3.77 -4.34
C GLU A 219 2.95 -4.99 -4.80
N THR A 220 2.53 -5.02 -6.07
CA THR A 220 1.79 -6.16 -6.65
C THR A 220 2.65 -7.42 -6.79
N PHE A 221 3.95 -7.28 -7.07
CA PHE A 221 4.90 -8.39 -7.00
C PHE A 221 4.94 -8.95 -5.58
N SER A 222 5.19 -8.12 -4.57
CA SER A 222 5.25 -8.49 -3.16
C SER A 222 4.00 -9.22 -2.70
N ASP A 223 2.81 -8.67 -2.96
CA ASP A 223 1.56 -9.34 -2.59
C ASP A 223 1.44 -10.72 -3.21
N GLY A 224 1.77 -10.83 -4.50
CA GLY A 224 1.67 -12.10 -5.21
C GLY A 224 2.67 -13.15 -4.69
N VAL A 225 3.85 -12.71 -4.22
CA VAL A 225 4.83 -13.58 -3.56
C VAL A 225 4.28 -14.08 -2.22
N HIS A 226 3.86 -13.18 -1.35
CA HIS A 226 3.44 -13.51 0.01
C HIS A 226 2.14 -14.31 0.04
N LEU A 227 1.09 -13.88 -0.67
CA LEU A 227 -0.20 -14.59 -0.69
C LEU A 227 -0.08 -16.01 -1.29
N ARG A 228 0.85 -16.19 -2.24
CA ARG A 228 1.16 -17.53 -2.74
C ARG A 228 1.85 -18.37 -1.68
N ASN A 229 2.88 -17.81 -1.03
CA ASN A 229 3.57 -18.51 0.05
C ASN A 229 2.58 -18.95 1.14
N ASP A 230 1.71 -18.04 1.60
CA ASP A 230 0.67 -18.30 2.61
C ASP A 230 -0.17 -19.53 2.28
N LEU A 231 -0.62 -19.67 1.03
CA LEU A 231 -1.43 -20.82 0.59
C LEU A 231 -0.65 -22.14 0.65
N PHE A 232 0.66 -22.11 0.43
CA PHE A 232 1.51 -23.30 0.44
C PHE A 232 2.07 -23.64 1.82
N SER A 233 2.28 -22.65 2.68
CA SER A 233 2.90 -22.80 4.00
C SER A 233 1.92 -22.88 5.16
N TYR A 234 0.64 -22.52 4.97
CA TYR A 234 -0.38 -22.46 6.04
C TYR A 234 -0.38 -23.65 6.99
N GLN A 235 -0.30 -24.88 6.46
CA GLN A 235 -0.33 -26.08 7.29
C GLN A 235 0.86 -26.12 8.26
N ARG A 236 2.06 -25.82 7.78
CA ARG A 236 3.27 -25.82 8.60
C ARG A 236 3.22 -24.69 9.63
N GLU A 237 2.90 -23.49 9.16
CA GLU A 237 2.85 -22.27 9.96
C GLU A 237 1.83 -22.38 11.10
N VAL A 238 0.62 -22.86 10.81
CA VAL A 238 -0.46 -22.94 11.82
C VAL A 238 -0.38 -24.20 12.68
N GLU A 239 -0.01 -25.36 12.13
CA GLU A 239 -0.01 -26.62 12.89
C GLU A 239 1.27 -26.88 13.69
N ASP A 240 2.43 -26.35 13.26
CA ASP A 240 3.73 -26.63 13.90
C ASP A 240 4.43 -25.39 14.47
N GLU A 241 4.45 -24.29 13.71
CA GLU A 241 5.21 -23.09 14.09
C GLU A 241 4.45 -22.22 15.10
N GLY A 242 3.11 -22.23 15.03
CA GLY A 242 2.26 -21.30 15.78
C GLY A 242 2.34 -19.88 15.24
N GLU A 243 2.69 -19.74 13.97
CA GLU A 243 2.77 -18.46 13.27
C GLU A 243 1.36 -17.90 13.02
N LEU A 244 1.21 -16.58 13.18
CA LEU A 244 -0.05 -15.88 13.00
C LEU A 244 -0.09 -15.07 11.69
N SER A 245 1.05 -14.89 11.06
CA SER A 245 1.24 -14.06 9.87
C SER A 245 0.95 -14.84 8.59
N ASN A 246 -0.27 -15.34 8.43
CA ASN A 246 -0.69 -16.02 7.22
C ASN A 246 -2.03 -15.48 6.72
N GLY A 247 -2.11 -15.11 5.44
CA GLY A 247 -3.30 -14.52 4.82
C GLY A 247 -4.55 -15.39 4.93
N VAL A 248 -4.42 -16.72 4.88
CA VAL A 248 -5.55 -17.65 5.05
C VAL A 248 -6.08 -17.57 6.48
N LEU A 249 -5.20 -17.59 7.49
CA LEU A 249 -5.58 -17.46 8.90
C LEU A 249 -6.24 -16.11 9.19
N VAL A 250 -5.70 -15.03 8.60
CA VAL A 250 -6.23 -13.68 8.71
C VAL A 250 -7.66 -13.60 8.15
N LEU A 251 -7.91 -14.12 6.94
CA LEU A 251 -9.24 -14.10 6.35
C LEU A 251 -10.21 -15.04 7.05
N GLU A 252 -9.76 -16.23 7.48
CA GLU A 252 -10.56 -17.17 8.28
C GLU A 252 -11.05 -16.51 9.56
N THR A 253 -10.16 -15.80 10.26
CA THR A 253 -10.47 -15.10 11.51
C THR A 253 -11.39 -13.90 11.28
N PHE A 254 -11.09 -13.08 10.26
CA PHE A 254 -11.83 -11.85 9.98
C PHE A 254 -13.27 -12.12 9.53
N PHE A 255 -13.48 -13.10 8.64
CA PHE A 255 -14.81 -13.43 8.12
C PHE A 255 -15.53 -14.50 8.94
N GLY A 256 -14.84 -15.22 9.82
CA GLY A 256 -15.41 -16.38 10.52
C GLY A 256 -15.85 -17.49 9.56
N CYS A 257 -15.16 -17.62 8.42
CA CYS A 257 -15.45 -18.61 7.37
C CYS A 257 -14.68 -19.90 7.61
N THR A 258 -14.82 -20.88 6.71
CA THR A 258 -14.01 -22.11 6.75
C THR A 258 -12.62 -21.86 6.16
N THR A 259 -11.62 -22.67 6.55
CA THR A 259 -10.26 -22.57 5.99
C THR A 259 -10.23 -22.70 4.46
N GLN A 260 -11.10 -23.51 3.86
CA GLN A 260 -11.19 -23.61 2.39
C GLN A 260 -11.71 -22.31 1.76
N GLU A 261 -12.77 -21.71 2.31
CA GLU A 261 -13.30 -20.43 1.82
C GLU A 261 -12.28 -19.29 1.97
N ALA A 262 -11.51 -19.30 3.06
CA ALA A 262 -10.41 -18.37 3.26
C ALA A 262 -9.30 -18.57 2.23
N ALA A 263 -8.88 -19.81 1.97
CA ALA A 263 -7.87 -20.14 0.97
C ALA A 263 -8.31 -19.75 -0.46
N ASP A 264 -9.56 -20.02 -0.81
CA ASP A 264 -10.13 -19.61 -2.10
C ASP A 264 -10.12 -18.08 -2.23
N THR A 265 -10.51 -17.36 -1.17
CA THR A 265 -10.48 -15.89 -1.16
C THR A 265 -9.07 -15.32 -1.26
N VAL A 266 -8.08 -15.92 -0.57
CA VAL A 266 -6.66 -15.53 -0.71
C VAL A 266 -6.19 -15.72 -2.15
N ASN A 267 -6.62 -16.80 -2.82
CA ASN A 267 -6.29 -17.03 -4.22
C ASN A 267 -6.97 -16.04 -5.19
N ASP A 268 -8.19 -15.59 -4.90
CA ASP A 268 -8.86 -14.55 -5.67
C ASP A 268 -8.11 -13.21 -5.54
N VAL A 269 -7.67 -12.86 -4.32
CA VAL A 269 -6.83 -11.67 -4.09
C VAL A 269 -5.50 -11.82 -4.83
N LEU A 270 -4.79 -12.93 -4.67
CA LEU A 270 -3.56 -13.25 -5.41
C LEU A 270 -3.74 -13.06 -6.91
N THR A 271 -4.81 -13.61 -7.49
CA THR A 271 -5.12 -13.50 -8.91
C THR A 271 -5.34 -12.05 -9.34
N SER A 272 -6.06 -11.27 -8.53
CA SER A 272 -6.24 -9.82 -8.76
C SER A 272 -4.90 -9.07 -8.76
N ARG A 273 -4.02 -9.33 -7.78
CA ARG A 273 -2.71 -8.68 -7.70
C ARG A 273 -1.83 -9.02 -8.89
N LEU A 274 -1.85 -10.28 -9.34
CA LEU A 274 -1.15 -10.70 -10.56
C LEU A 274 -1.71 -10.02 -11.81
N HIS A 275 -3.02 -9.82 -11.91
CA HIS A 275 -3.60 -9.06 -13.01
C HIS A 275 -3.17 -7.58 -13.03
N GLN A 276 -3.09 -6.94 -11.87
CA GLN A 276 -2.59 -5.56 -11.78
C GLN A 276 -1.10 -5.50 -12.13
N PHE A 277 -0.28 -6.40 -11.58
CA PHE A 277 1.14 -6.52 -11.92
C PHE A 277 1.35 -6.57 -13.43
N GLU A 278 0.58 -7.40 -14.13
CA GLU A 278 0.63 -7.55 -15.59
C GLU A 278 0.26 -6.29 -16.35
N HIS A 279 -0.82 -5.62 -15.93
CA HIS A 279 -1.22 -4.36 -16.53
C HIS A 279 -0.13 -3.29 -16.35
N THR A 280 0.40 -3.16 -15.13
CA THR A 280 1.43 -2.19 -14.79
C THR A 280 2.72 -2.46 -15.56
N ALA A 281 3.18 -3.72 -15.60
CA ALA A 281 4.36 -4.16 -16.34
C ALA A 281 4.27 -3.87 -17.85
N LEU A 282 3.11 -4.11 -18.45
CA LEU A 282 2.94 -4.04 -19.91
C LEU A 282 2.49 -2.66 -20.41
N THR A 283 1.97 -1.79 -19.54
CA THR A 283 1.40 -0.51 -19.96
C THR A 283 1.96 0.69 -19.20
N GLU A 284 1.86 0.71 -17.87
CA GLU A 284 2.23 1.87 -17.06
C GLU A 284 3.74 2.08 -16.99
N VAL A 285 4.51 1.00 -16.82
CA VAL A 285 5.98 1.04 -16.75
C VAL A 285 6.59 1.51 -18.09
N PRO A 286 6.18 0.98 -19.26
CA PRO A 286 6.61 1.54 -20.55
C PRO A 286 6.18 2.99 -20.77
N ALA A 287 4.98 3.37 -20.32
CA ALA A 287 4.48 4.73 -20.48
C ALA A 287 5.31 5.75 -19.67
N ILE A 288 5.64 5.45 -18.40
CA ILE A 288 6.46 6.34 -17.59
C ILE A 288 7.90 6.41 -18.10
N ALA A 289 8.44 5.32 -18.64
CA ALA A 289 9.75 5.32 -19.28
C ALA A 289 9.80 6.28 -20.49
N LEU A 290 8.73 6.31 -21.29
CA LEU A 290 8.59 7.25 -22.41
C LEU A 290 8.40 8.70 -21.92
N GLU A 291 7.56 8.91 -20.92
CA GLU A 291 7.29 10.23 -20.33
C GLU A 291 8.55 10.87 -19.73
N LYS A 292 9.39 10.08 -19.06
CA LYS A 292 10.69 10.52 -18.51
C LYS A 292 11.80 10.60 -19.55
N GLY A 293 11.55 10.20 -20.80
CA GLY A 293 12.52 10.27 -21.89
C GLY A 293 13.76 9.41 -21.68
N LEU A 294 13.59 8.20 -21.14
CA LEU A 294 14.70 7.28 -20.87
C LEU A 294 15.49 6.97 -22.16
N SER A 295 16.82 6.87 -22.01
CA SER A 295 17.68 6.41 -23.10
C SER A 295 17.42 4.94 -23.45
N PRO A 296 17.82 4.45 -24.64
CA PRO A 296 17.63 3.05 -25.01
C PRO A 296 18.23 2.04 -24.01
N GLY A 297 19.36 2.40 -23.37
CA GLY A 297 19.98 1.56 -22.34
C GLY A 297 19.16 1.50 -21.06
N GLU A 298 18.67 2.65 -20.59
CA GLU A 298 17.80 2.73 -19.41
C GLU A 298 16.46 2.02 -19.63
N LEU A 299 15.88 2.14 -20.84
CA LEU A 299 14.67 1.41 -21.21
C LEU A 299 14.89 -0.11 -21.18
N THR A 300 16.04 -0.56 -21.68
CA THR A 300 16.42 -1.99 -21.65
C THR A 300 16.60 -2.46 -20.20
N ALA A 301 17.18 -1.65 -19.32
CA ALA A 301 17.34 -1.97 -17.90
C ALA A 301 15.98 -2.14 -17.19
N VAL A 302 15.05 -1.20 -17.39
CA VAL A 302 13.69 -1.29 -16.82
C VAL A 302 12.95 -2.52 -17.34
N ALA A 303 13.08 -2.83 -18.64
CA ALA A 303 12.47 -4.02 -19.23
C ALA A 303 13.07 -5.32 -18.66
N ALA A 304 14.39 -5.38 -18.49
CA ALA A 304 15.09 -6.53 -17.92
C ALA A 304 14.68 -6.78 -16.45
N TYR A 305 14.61 -5.71 -15.65
CA TYR A 305 14.10 -5.77 -14.28
C TYR A 305 12.65 -6.25 -14.23
N THR A 306 11.77 -5.68 -15.06
CA THR A 306 10.34 -6.06 -15.12
C THR A 306 10.16 -7.53 -15.50
N GLN A 307 10.91 -8.00 -16.51
CA GLN A 307 10.93 -9.41 -16.90
C GLN A 307 11.48 -10.30 -15.78
N GLY A 308 12.52 -9.85 -15.06
CA GLY A 308 13.07 -10.56 -13.91
C GLY A 308 12.03 -10.79 -12.81
N LEU A 309 11.19 -9.80 -12.51
CA LEU A 309 10.07 -9.98 -11.56
C LEU A 309 9.00 -10.96 -12.08
N GLN A 310 8.72 -10.96 -13.39
CA GLN A 310 7.81 -11.94 -14.02
C GLN A 310 8.33 -13.37 -13.91
N ASP A 311 9.61 -13.58 -14.21
CA ASP A 311 10.27 -14.87 -14.07
C ASP A 311 10.32 -15.32 -12.60
N TRP A 312 10.60 -14.39 -11.68
CA TRP A 312 10.58 -14.68 -10.25
C TRP A 312 9.21 -15.19 -9.80
N GLN A 313 8.12 -14.49 -10.17
CA GLN A 313 6.77 -14.90 -9.78
C GLN A 313 6.40 -16.29 -10.33
N SER A 314 6.78 -16.57 -11.57
CA SER A 314 6.51 -17.86 -12.21
C SER A 314 7.36 -18.98 -11.59
N GLY A 315 8.65 -18.69 -11.36
CA GLY A 315 9.60 -19.63 -10.81
C GLY A 315 9.34 -19.97 -9.34
N GLY A 316 8.96 -18.97 -8.55
CA GLY A 316 8.56 -19.14 -7.16
C GLY A 316 7.42 -20.15 -7.02
N HIS A 317 6.39 -20.06 -7.88
CA HIS A 317 5.31 -21.04 -7.90
C HIS A 317 5.78 -22.47 -8.16
N GLU A 318 6.63 -22.69 -9.17
CA GLU A 318 7.14 -24.02 -9.50
C GLU A 318 7.96 -24.63 -8.35
N TRP A 319 8.71 -23.80 -7.61
CA TRP A 319 9.44 -24.27 -6.43
C TRP A 319 8.50 -24.63 -5.28
N HIS A 320 7.47 -23.83 -4.99
CA HIS A 320 6.46 -24.14 -3.96
C HIS A 320 5.74 -25.47 -4.23
N MET A 321 5.52 -25.80 -5.51
CA MET A 321 4.94 -27.08 -5.94
C MET A 321 5.85 -28.29 -5.75
N ARG A 322 7.13 -28.11 -5.40
CA ARG A 322 8.14 -29.18 -5.35
C ARG A 322 8.89 -29.29 -4.02
N SER A 323 9.16 -28.17 -3.36
CA SER A 323 9.93 -28.14 -2.13
C SER A 323 9.22 -28.90 -1.00
N SER A 324 9.98 -29.59 -0.15
CA SER A 324 9.43 -30.30 1.01
C SER A 324 8.83 -29.38 2.09
N ARG A 325 9.08 -28.07 2.00
CA ARG A 325 8.61 -27.04 2.93
C ARG A 325 7.09 -26.86 2.94
N TYR A 326 6.38 -27.34 1.92
CA TYR A 326 5.01 -26.89 1.63
C TYR A 326 3.98 -28.02 1.47
N MET A 327 2.69 -27.67 1.57
CA MET A 327 1.57 -28.61 1.46
C MET A 327 1.25 -29.08 0.03
N ASN A 328 2.25 -29.43 -0.76
CA ASN A 328 2.07 -29.76 -2.19
C ASN A 328 1.75 -31.24 -2.49
N ALA A 329 1.57 -32.09 -1.48
CA ALA A 329 1.39 -33.55 -1.64
C ALA A 329 0.16 -33.95 -2.49
N ARG A 330 -0.85 -33.07 -2.60
CA ARG A 330 -2.04 -33.26 -3.44
C ARG A 330 -2.19 -32.18 -4.52
N ALA A 331 -1.15 -31.39 -4.76
CA ALA A 331 -1.19 -30.34 -5.75
C ALA A 331 -1.22 -30.95 -7.16
N GLU A 332 -2.23 -30.62 -7.97
CA GLU A 332 -2.25 -31.04 -9.37
C GLU A 332 -1.28 -30.15 -10.18
N THR A 333 -0.37 -30.75 -10.94
CA THR A 333 0.50 -30.01 -11.87
C THR A 333 -0.31 -29.53 -13.07
N THR A 334 -0.90 -28.35 -12.97
CA THR A 334 -1.61 -27.71 -14.07
C THR A 334 -0.64 -26.90 -14.92
N SER A 335 0.21 -27.57 -15.70
CA SER A 335 0.80 -26.89 -16.85
C SER A 335 -0.26 -26.86 -17.96
N PRO A 336 -0.74 -25.69 -18.41
CA PRO A 336 -1.74 -25.60 -19.48
C PRO A 336 -1.28 -26.26 -20.79
N TRP A 337 0.02 -26.53 -20.91
CA TRP A 337 0.69 -26.98 -22.11
C TRP A 337 1.23 -28.42 -22.05
N GLN A 338 1.25 -29.08 -20.88
CA GLN A 338 1.81 -30.45 -20.77
C GLN A 338 0.77 -31.59 -20.81
N THR A 339 -0.53 -31.30 -20.70
CA THR A 339 -1.62 -32.30 -20.89
C THR A 339 -2.13 -32.37 -22.34
N LEU A 340 -1.23 -32.19 -23.32
CA LEU A 340 -1.52 -32.35 -24.75
C LEU A 340 -1.41 -33.81 -25.23
N THR A 341 -2.09 -34.77 -24.59
CA THR A 341 -2.21 -36.15 -25.10
C THR A 341 -3.58 -36.80 -24.83
N GLY A 342 -4.69 -36.17 -25.23
CA GLY A 342 -6.01 -36.82 -25.22
C GLY A 342 -7.09 -36.09 -26.01
N PRO A 343 -7.86 -36.76 -26.90
CA PRO A 343 -8.93 -36.11 -27.65
C PRO A 343 -10.22 -36.04 -26.81
N GLY A 344 -10.57 -34.85 -26.30
CA GLY A 344 -11.95 -34.53 -25.92
C GLY A 344 -12.22 -33.84 -24.58
N THR A 345 -11.26 -33.81 -23.64
CA THR A 345 -11.44 -33.17 -22.32
C THR A 345 -10.64 -31.87 -22.15
N SER A 346 -9.56 -31.70 -22.90
CA SER A 346 -8.62 -30.56 -22.83
C SER A 346 -9.19 -29.21 -23.32
N ALA A 347 -10.15 -29.22 -24.23
CA ALA A 347 -10.76 -27.98 -24.74
C ALA A 347 -11.81 -27.37 -23.78
N ALA A 348 -12.41 -28.20 -22.93
CA ALA A 348 -13.39 -27.74 -21.94
C ALA A 348 -12.70 -27.07 -20.73
N ASP A 349 -11.54 -27.60 -20.33
CA ASP A 349 -10.80 -27.15 -19.15
C ASP A 349 -10.07 -25.82 -19.40
N VAL A 350 -9.32 -25.72 -20.51
CA VAL A 350 -8.69 -24.46 -20.95
C VAL A 350 -9.73 -23.38 -21.24
N GLY A 351 -10.88 -23.78 -21.79
CA GLY A 351 -12.02 -22.89 -22.02
C GLY A 351 -12.62 -22.36 -20.72
N ALA A 352 -12.77 -23.21 -19.69
CA ALA A 352 -13.27 -22.81 -18.38
C ALA A 352 -12.26 -21.92 -17.62
N LEU A 353 -10.97 -22.21 -17.73
CA LEU A 353 -9.85 -21.45 -17.15
C LEU A 353 -9.75 -20.03 -17.74
N LEU A 354 -9.78 -19.93 -19.08
CA LEU A 354 -9.81 -18.65 -19.80
C LEU A 354 -11.14 -17.91 -19.56
N ALA A 355 -12.24 -18.63 -19.36
CA ALA A 355 -13.53 -18.03 -19.02
C ALA A 355 -13.58 -17.54 -17.56
N ALA A 356 -12.96 -18.22 -16.60
CA ALA A 356 -12.90 -17.81 -15.20
C ALA A 356 -11.97 -16.61 -15.02
N ALA A 357 -10.72 -16.69 -15.50
CA ALA A 357 -9.79 -15.56 -15.50
C ALA A 357 -10.30 -14.39 -16.37
N GLY A 358 -11.00 -14.70 -17.47
CA GLY A 358 -11.69 -13.70 -18.28
C GLY A 358 -12.89 -13.06 -17.58
N ALA A 359 -13.66 -13.84 -16.81
CA ALA A 359 -14.84 -13.35 -16.08
C ALA A 359 -14.45 -12.45 -14.90
N GLU A 360 -13.40 -12.80 -14.15
CA GLU A 360 -12.84 -11.94 -13.09
C GLU A 360 -12.32 -10.62 -13.66
N ARG A 361 -11.52 -10.69 -14.73
CA ARG A 361 -11.01 -9.48 -15.41
C ARG A 361 -12.13 -8.62 -15.98
N LEU A 362 -13.20 -9.23 -16.51
CA LEU A 362 -14.37 -8.50 -17.00
C LEU A 362 -15.22 -7.90 -15.89
N ARG A 363 -15.27 -8.51 -14.70
CA ARG A 363 -16.09 -8.07 -13.56
C ARG A 363 -15.78 -6.62 -13.18
N ALA A 364 -14.49 -6.27 -13.08
CA ALA A 364 -14.03 -4.90 -12.81
C ALA A 364 -14.57 -3.84 -13.80
N HIS A 365 -15.02 -4.24 -14.98
CA HIS A 365 -15.57 -3.35 -16.01
C HIS A 365 -17.09 -3.43 -16.18
N THR A 366 -17.79 -4.21 -15.34
CA THR A 366 -19.23 -4.48 -15.48
C THR A 366 -20.14 -3.54 -14.70
N HIS A 367 -19.58 -2.63 -13.89
CA HIS A 367 -20.36 -1.64 -13.16
C HIS A 367 -21.24 -0.82 -14.11
N VAL A 368 -22.44 -0.42 -13.68
CA VAL A 368 -23.28 0.47 -14.50
C VAL A 368 -23.36 1.80 -13.76
N PRO A 369 -22.83 2.90 -14.33
CA PRO A 369 -22.88 4.21 -13.69
C PRO A 369 -24.32 4.69 -13.47
N PHE A 370 -24.52 5.53 -12.44
CA PHE A 370 -25.80 6.16 -12.09
C PHE A 370 -26.90 5.18 -11.69
N GLN A 371 -26.52 4.04 -11.09
CA GLN A 371 -27.48 3.05 -10.58
C GLN A 371 -28.29 3.62 -9.41
N LYS A 372 -29.62 3.40 -9.43
CA LYS A 372 -30.49 3.74 -8.30
C LYS A 372 -30.23 2.78 -7.14
N VAL A 373 -29.56 3.29 -6.11
CA VAL A 373 -29.23 2.52 -4.90
C VAL A 373 -30.08 2.91 -3.69
N GLY A 374 -30.75 4.08 -3.74
CA GLY A 374 -31.52 4.60 -2.62
C GLY A 374 -30.62 5.24 -1.54
N PRO A 375 -31.21 5.72 -0.43
CA PRO A 375 -30.45 6.38 0.63
C PRO A 375 -29.34 5.51 1.20
N SER A 376 -28.18 6.11 1.46
CA SER A 376 -27.06 5.43 2.12
C SER A 376 -27.51 4.84 3.45
N LEU A 377 -27.25 3.54 3.64
CA LEU A 377 -27.47 2.83 4.90
C LEU A 377 -26.32 3.16 5.86
N LEU A 378 -26.66 3.63 7.05
CA LEU A 378 -25.68 4.02 8.06
C LEU A 378 -25.61 2.96 9.17
N PRO A 379 -24.46 2.30 9.39
CA PRO A 379 -24.27 1.36 10.47
C PRO A 379 -24.05 2.09 11.80
N ASP A 380 -23.95 1.34 12.90
CA ASP A 380 -23.52 1.89 14.18
C ASP A 380 -21.99 2.03 14.21
N PHE A 381 -21.52 3.24 13.96
CA PHE A 381 -20.09 3.55 13.88
C PHE A 381 -19.43 3.43 15.26
N HIS A 382 -18.40 2.57 15.36
CA HIS A 382 -17.57 2.48 16.56
C HIS A 382 -16.64 3.69 16.67
N MET A 383 -17.03 4.69 17.47
CA MET A 383 -16.24 5.89 17.75
C MET A 383 -16.11 6.07 19.27
N PRO A 384 -15.00 5.63 19.87
CA PRO A 384 -14.80 5.71 21.32
C PRO A 384 -14.44 7.13 21.80
N PHE A 385 -14.05 8.02 20.89
CA PHE A 385 -13.57 9.37 21.21
C PHE A 385 -14.71 10.39 21.24
N GLN A 386 -14.59 11.37 22.14
CA GLN A 386 -15.55 12.47 22.21
C GLN A 386 -15.23 13.52 21.14
N ASN A 387 -16.27 14.04 20.50
CA ASN A 387 -16.13 15.15 19.58
C ASN A 387 -16.26 16.48 20.32
N GLU A 388 -15.27 17.34 20.18
CA GLU A 388 -15.31 18.74 20.59
C GLU A 388 -15.36 19.64 19.35
N LEU A 389 -15.81 20.89 19.49
CA LEU A 389 -15.86 21.84 18.39
C LEU A 389 -15.19 23.15 18.80
N SER A 390 -14.36 23.69 17.90
CA SER A 390 -13.74 24.99 18.11
C SER A 390 -14.79 26.09 18.36
N PRO A 391 -14.61 26.93 19.40
CA PRO A 391 -15.52 28.03 19.70
C PRO A 391 -15.54 29.10 18.59
N HIS A 392 -14.60 29.04 17.63
CA HIS A 392 -14.46 30.00 16.54
C HIS A 392 -15.27 29.63 15.29
N LEU A 393 -15.95 28.47 15.27
CA LEU A 393 -16.80 28.00 14.17
C LEU A 393 -17.81 29.05 13.64
N PRO A 394 -18.56 29.79 14.49
CA PRO A 394 -19.51 30.79 13.99
C PRO A 394 -18.85 31.91 13.16
N GLY A 395 -17.59 32.24 13.46
CA GLY A 395 -16.83 33.24 12.72
C GLY A 395 -16.22 32.70 11.42
N ALA A 396 -15.81 31.44 11.40
CA ALA A 396 -15.15 30.83 10.24
C ALA A 396 -16.09 30.65 9.03
N ARG A 397 -17.37 30.30 9.28
CA ARG A 397 -18.39 30.12 8.23
C ARG A 397 -18.51 31.30 7.24
N PRO A 398 -18.81 32.53 7.68
CA PRO A 398 -18.91 33.66 6.76
C PRO A 398 -17.57 34.03 6.10
N ARG A 399 -16.42 33.80 6.77
CA ARG A 399 -15.10 34.11 6.20
C ARG A 399 -14.69 33.13 5.10
N LEU A 400 -15.09 31.85 5.20
CA LEU A 400 -14.89 30.90 4.10
C LEU A 400 -15.67 31.31 2.84
N ILE A 401 -16.91 31.77 3.00
CA ILE A 401 -17.72 32.25 1.86
C ILE A 401 -17.03 33.44 1.18
N GLU A 402 -16.56 34.41 1.96
CA GLU A 402 -15.80 35.55 1.41
C GLU A 402 -14.53 35.10 0.67
N TRP A 403 -13.78 34.16 1.25
CA TRP A 403 -12.56 33.64 0.64
C TRP A 403 -12.84 32.90 -0.68
N THR A 404 -13.83 32.03 -0.72
CA THR A 404 -14.19 31.26 -1.94
C THR A 404 -14.66 32.16 -3.08
N HIS A 405 -15.41 33.24 -2.79
CA HIS A 405 -15.73 34.26 -3.79
C HIS A 405 -14.48 34.96 -4.32
N ARG A 406 -13.54 35.32 -3.43
CA ARG A 406 -12.30 36.01 -3.81
C ARG A 406 -11.41 35.13 -4.68
N MET A 407 -11.37 33.81 -4.42
CA MET A 407 -10.63 32.86 -5.25
C MET A 407 -11.31 32.54 -6.58
N GLY A 408 -12.61 32.83 -6.72
CA GLY A 408 -13.36 32.56 -7.96
C GLY A 408 -14.02 31.18 -8.01
N MET A 409 -14.01 30.42 -6.91
CA MET A 409 -14.52 29.03 -6.86
C MET A 409 -16.04 28.96 -7.07
N LEU A 410 -16.76 30.04 -6.79
CA LEU A 410 -18.22 30.11 -6.95
C LEU A 410 -18.65 30.69 -8.31
N GLN A 411 -17.70 30.98 -9.19
CA GLN A 411 -17.92 31.66 -10.47
C GLN A 411 -17.51 30.82 -11.68
N GLU A 412 -16.72 29.75 -11.48
CA GLU A 412 -16.24 28.87 -12.55
C GLU A 412 -17.22 27.73 -12.90
N GLY A 413 -18.37 27.66 -12.20
CA GLY A 413 -19.46 26.73 -12.52
C GLY A 413 -19.29 25.32 -11.92
N VAL A 414 -18.28 25.10 -11.08
CA VAL A 414 -18.09 23.85 -10.31
C VAL A 414 -18.90 23.88 -9.03
N TRP A 415 -18.79 24.97 -8.26
CA TRP A 415 -19.56 25.21 -7.04
C TRP A 415 -20.43 26.47 -7.16
N ASP A 416 -21.49 26.49 -6.36
CA ASP A 416 -22.26 27.68 -6.01
C ASP A 416 -22.38 27.80 -4.48
N GLU A 417 -22.95 28.89 -3.98
CA GLU A 417 -23.06 29.15 -2.53
C GLU A 417 -23.84 28.06 -1.79
N ASP A 418 -24.86 27.45 -2.41
CA ASP A 418 -25.66 26.40 -1.76
C ASP A 418 -24.88 25.07 -1.69
N LYS A 419 -24.02 24.75 -2.68
CA LYS A 419 -23.13 23.57 -2.60
C LYS A 419 -22.06 23.78 -1.52
N LEU A 420 -21.49 25.00 -1.43
CA LEU A 420 -20.55 25.36 -0.37
C LEU A 420 -21.20 25.28 1.02
N ALA A 421 -22.41 25.83 1.16
CA ALA A 421 -23.16 25.82 2.42
C ALA A 421 -23.54 24.38 2.84
N ALA A 422 -23.94 23.53 1.90
CA ALA A 422 -24.25 22.12 2.17
C ALA A 422 -23.02 21.29 2.56
N ALA A 423 -21.82 21.72 2.16
CA ALA A 423 -20.56 21.09 2.55
C ALA A 423 -20.08 21.53 3.95
N ASP A 424 -20.38 22.75 4.40
CA ASP A 424 -20.03 23.30 5.73
C ASP A 424 -18.63 22.89 6.22
N LEU A 425 -17.62 23.12 5.38
CA LEU A 425 -16.24 22.73 5.65
C LEU A 425 -15.63 23.36 6.92
N PRO A 426 -16.08 24.54 7.40
CA PRO A 426 -15.66 25.07 8.70
C PRO A 426 -16.11 24.18 9.87
N LEU A 427 -17.25 23.47 9.75
CA LEU A 427 -17.66 22.50 10.76
C LEU A 427 -16.70 21.31 10.82
N CYS A 428 -16.24 20.83 9.67
CA CYS A 428 -15.22 19.78 9.60
C CYS A 428 -13.93 20.24 10.27
N SER A 429 -13.44 21.42 9.88
CA SER A 429 -12.24 22.05 10.45
C SER A 429 -12.34 22.23 11.97
N ALA A 430 -13.50 22.67 12.46
CA ALA A 430 -13.72 22.91 13.88
C ALA A 430 -13.77 21.64 14.74
N GLY A 431 -14.15 20.50 14.16
CA GLY A 431 -14.11 19.21 14.85
C GLY A 431 -12.75 18.53 14.77
N ILE A 432 -12.03 18.73 13.66
CA ILE A 432 -10.67 18.21 13.48
C ILE A 432 -9.69 18.87 14.45
N ASP A 433 -9.78 20.18 14.61
CA ASP A 433 -8.90 20.97 15.46
C ASP A 433 -9.75 21.84 16.42
N PRO A 434 -10.23 21.25 17.54
CA PRO A 434 -11.08 21.96 18.48
C PRO A 434 -10.35 23.10 19.20
N ASP A 435 -9.03 23.03 19.32
CA ASP A 435 -8.19 24.03 20.00
C ASP A 435 -7.58 25.06 19.03
N ALA A 436 -7.93 24.99 17.74
CA ALA A 436 -7.47 25.92 16.71
C ALA A 436 -7.67 27.38 17.12
N SER A 437 -6.66 28.22 16.86
CA SER A 437 -6.85 29.68 16.87
C SER A 437 -7.84 30.10 15.76
N PRO A 438 -8.46 31.30 15.85
CA PRO A 438 -9.33 31.80 14.79
C PRO A 438 -8.67 31.78 13.40
N GLU A 439 -7.39 32.15 13.32
CA GLU A 439 -6.62 32.20 12.09
C GLU A 439 -6.27 30.80 11.56
N ALA A 440 -5.95 29.86 12.45
CA ALA A 440 -5.68 28.47 12.10
C ALA A 440 -6.94 27.78 11.59
N LEU A 441 -8.08 28.00 12.25
CA LEU A 441 -9.37 27.45 11.83
C LEU A 441 -9.78 27.97 10.44
N ASP A 442 -9.59 29.26 10.17
CA ASP A 442 -9.84 29.83 8.86
C ASP A 442 -8.93 29.24 7.78
N LEU A 443 -7.64 29.06 8.09
CA LEU A 443 -6.67 28.48 7.15
C LEU A 443 -7.02 27.01 6.84
N SER A 444 -7.31 26.21 7.87
CA SER A 444 -7.72 24.81 7.74
C SER A 444 -9.03 24.68 6.96
N SER A 445 -10.02 25.53 7.25
CA SER A 445 -11.29 25.59 6.48
C SER A 445 -11.06 25.88 4.99
N ASN A 446 -10.12 26.78 4.66
CA ASN A 446 -9.81 27.12 3.27
C ASN A 446 -9.04 25.99 2.55
N TRP A 447 -8.15 25.28 3.25
CA TRP A 447 -7.49 24.08 2.71
C TRP A 447 -8.50 22.97 2.39
N LEU A 448 -9.43 22.70 3.32
CA LEU A 448 -10.51 21.74 3.08
C LEU A 448 -11.38 22.15 1.89
N ALA A 449 -11.68 23.45 1.75
CA ALA A 449 -12.43 23.97 0.61
C ALA A 449 -11.70 23.81 -0.72
N TRP A 450 -10.40 24.13 -0.75
CA TRP A 450 -9.59 23.94 -1.95
C TRP A 450 -9.49 22.47 -2.36
N GLY A 451 -9.24 21.57 -1.40
CA GLY A 451 -9.16 20.13 -1.66
C GLY A 451 -10.47 19.55 -2.18
N THR A 452 -11.58 19.85 -1.50
CA THR A 452 -12.92 19.38 -1.91
C THR A 452 -13.35 19.98 -3.25
N TYR A 453 -12.96 21.23 -3.55
CA TYR A 453 -13.21 21.83 -4.86
C TYR A 453 -12.43 21.13 -5.97
N GLY A 454 -11.17 20.76 -5.70
CA GLY A 454 -10.34 19.98 -6.64
C GLY A 454 -10.93 18.61 -6.96
N ASP A 455 -11.38 17.90 -5.92
CA ASP A 455 -12.08 16.61 -6.01
C ASP A 455 -13.31 16.68 -6.93
N ASP A 456 -14.12 17.74 -6.82
CA ASP A 456 -15.25 17.97 -7.73
C ASP A 456 -14.81 18.46 -9.13
N TYR A 457 -13.74 19.26 -9.21
CA TYR A 457 -13.28 19.90 -10.45
C TYR A 457 -12.73 18.88 -11.45
N TYR A 458 -11.92 17.92 -11.00
CA TYR A 458 -11.20 17.00 -11.89
C TYR A 458 -12.15 16.09 -12.73
N PRO A 459 -13.09 15.34 -12.11
CA PRO A 459 -14.06 14.53 -12.83
C PRO A 459 -14.97 15.39 -13.72
N LEU A 460 -15.40 16.56 -13.22
CA LEU A 460 -16.31 17.44 -13.94
C LEU A 460 -15.68 18.04 -15.22
N VAL A 461 -14.44 18.52 -15.12
CA VAL A 461 -13.76 19.24 -16.22
C VAL A 461 -13.08 18.29 -17.19
N TYR A 462 -12.47 17.20 -16.69
CA TYR A 462 -11.67 16.28 -17.50
C TYR A 462 -12.35 14.93 -17.75
N GLY A 463 -13.13 14.42 -16.78
CA GLY A 463 -13.78 13.09 -16.85
C GLY A 463 -14.72 12.95 -18.04
N GLY A 464 -15.68 13.87 -18.18
CA GLY A 464 -16.62 13.85 -19.32
C GLY A 464 -15.95 13.94 -20.69
N ARG A 465 -14.79 14.62 -20.79
CA ARG A 465 -14.02 14.77 -22.03
C ARG A 465 -13.01 13.65 -22.25
N ARG A 466 -12.75 12.82 -21.23
CA ARG A 466 -11.67 11.83 -21.19
C ARG A 466 -10.29 12.43 -21.48
N ASP A 467 -10.06 13.65 -21.00
CA ASP A 467 -8.86 14.43 -21.31
C ASP A 467 -7.79 14.31 -20.21
N LEU A 468 -7.17 13.13 -20.15
CA LEU A 468 -6.12 12.83 -19.18
C LEU A 468 -4.88 13.72 -19.38
N ALA A 469 -4.61 14.15 -20.61
CA ALA A 469 -3.47 15.01 -20.93
C ALA A 469 -3.64 16.40 -20.31
N ALA A 470 -4.83 17.00 -20.44
CA ALA A 470 -5.13 18.28 -19.80
C ALA A 470 -5.09 18.18 -18.26
N ALA A 471 -5.60 17.08 -17.68
CA ALA A 471 -5.52 16.86 -16.23
C ALA A 471 -4.08 16.78 -15.73
N ARG A 472 -3.18 16.08 -16.44
CA ARG A 472 -1.74 16.04 -16.12
C ARG A 472 -1.09 17.41 -16.20
N LEU A 473 -1.39 18.18 -17.24
CA LEU A 473 -0.86 19.55 -17.38
C LEU A 473 -1.32 20.46 -16.24
N THR A 474 -2.59 20.39 -15.84
CA THR A 474 -3.10 21.16 -14.70
C THR A 474 -2.45 20.72 -13.39
N THR A 475 -2.25 19.42 -13.18
CA THR A 475 -1.56 18.89 -11.99
C THR A 475 -0.12 19.40 -11.91
N GLN A 476 0.62 19.40 -13.02
CA GLN A 476 1.96 19.97 -13.07
C GLN A 476 1.95 21.47 -12.71
N ARG A 477 0.98 22.23 -13.25
CA ARG A 477 0.83 23.66 -12.94
C ARG A 477 0.49 23.92 -11.48
N LEU A 478 -0.25 23.04 -10.81
CA LEU A 478 -0.50 23.14 -9.37
C LEU A 478 0.80 22.96 -8.57
N SER A 479 1.68 22.04 -8.98
CA SER A 479 3.03 21.94 -8.41
C SER A 479 3.85 23.22 -8.58
N ASP A 480 3.72 23.88 -9.74
CA ASP A 480 4.37 25.16 -10.04
C ASP A 480 3.77 26.35 -9.25
N CYS A 481 2.57 26.20 -8.67
CA CYS A 481 1.96 27.20 -7.78
C CYS A 481 2.57 27.19 -6.37
N MET A 482 3.42 26.22 -6.05
CA MET A 482 4.06 26.04 -4.74
C MET A 482 5.58 26.27 -4.83
N PRO A 483 6.06 27.52 -5.00
CA PRO A 483 7.48 27.81 -5.11
C PRO A 483 8.21 27.54 -3.79
N LEU A 484 9.42 26.98 -3.87
CA LEU A 484 10.25 26.70 -2.67
C LEU A 484 11.17 27.87 -2.30
N ASP A 485 11.96 28.38 -3.26
CA ASP A 485 13.03 29.36 -3.02
C ASP A 485 13.14 30.44 -4.12
N GLY A 486 12.43 31.56 -3.97
CA GLY A 486 12.58 32.74 -4.86
C GLY A 486 12.14 32.55 -6.31
N GLU A 487 11.53 31.42 -6.62
CA GLU A 487 10.88 31.13 -7.90
C GLU A 487 9.73 32.12 -8.15
N GLN A 488 9.49 32.45 -9.43
CA GLN A 488 8.36 33.31 -9.77
C GLN A 488 7.06 32.56 -9.56
N VAL A 489 6.16 33.17 -8.79
CA VAL A 489 4.79 32.69 -8.63
C VAL A 489 4.13 32.67 -10.02
N LEU A 490 3.62 31.50 -10.41
CA LEU A 490 2.86 31.30 -11.64
C LEU A 490 1.71 32.30 -11.73
N VAL A 491 1.43 32.83 -12.93
CA VAL A 491 0.20 33.61 -13.14
C VAL A 491 -0.98 32.63 -13.18
N PRO A 492 -1.93 32.71 -12.22
CA PRO A 492 -2.99 31.72 -12.12
C PRO A 492 -4.05 31.93 -13.19
N VAL A 493 -4.54 30.84 -13.78
CA VAL A 493 -5.55 30.89 -14.86
C VAL A 493 -6.94 30.40 -14.43
N ASN A 494 -7.07 29.80 -13.24
CA ASN A 494 -8.33 29.29 -12.68
C ASN A 494 -8.37 29.43 -11.15
N ALA A 495 -9.49 29.05 -10.52
CA ALA A 495 -9.72 29.20 -9.08
C ALA A 495 -8.86 28.26 -8.24
N MET A 496 -8.57 27.07 -8.76
CA MET A 496 -7.66 26.10 -8.12
C MET A 496 -6.25 26.68 -7.96
N GLU A 497 -5.68 27.25 -9.02
CA GLU A 497 -4.35 27.87 -8.99
C GLU A 497 -4.35 29.12 -8.09
N ARG A 498 -5.39 29.98 -8.17
CA ARG A 498 -5.51 31.15 -7.27
C ARG A 498 -5.57 30.74 -5.80
N GLY A 499 -6.41 29.75 -5.49
CA GLY A 499 -6.57 29.20 -4.14
C GLY A 499 -5.27 28.62 -3.60
N LEU A 500 -4.58 27.80 -4.39
CA LEU A 500 -3.33 27.17 -3.96
C LEU A 500 -2.22 28.21 -3.74
N ILE A 501 -2.11 29.23 -4.58
CA ILE A 501 -1.14 30.32 -4.39
C ILE A 501 -1.40 31.08 -3.07
N ASP A 502 -2.66 31.41 -2.77
CA ASP A 502 -3.04 32.08 -1.50
C ASP A 502 -2.72 31.19 -0.29
N LEU A 503 -3.15 29.93 -0.35
CA LEU A 503 -2.94 28.94 0.72
C LEU A 503 -1.46 28.68 0.95
N TRP A 504 -0.69 28.47 -0.11
CA TRP A 504 0.75 28.24 -0.05
C TRP A 504 1.47 29.43 0.61
N ALA A 505 1.17 30.66 0.17
CA ALA A 505 1.78 31.86 0.71
C ALA A 505 1.48 32.06 2.21
N ARG A 506 0.23 31.81 2.63
CA ARG A 506 -0.18 31.93 4.04
C ARG A 506 0.39 30.82 4.92
N THR A 507 0.46 29.59 4.41
CA THR A 507 0.91 28.42 5.17
C THR A 507 2.43 28.41 5.33
N THR A 508 3.17 28.81 4.29
CA THR A 508 4.64 28.66 4.25
C THR A 508 5.44 29.90 4.64
N ALA A 509 4.75 30.99 5.03
CA ALA A 509 5.35 32.29 5.33
C ALA A 509 6.52 32.19 6.34
N GLU A 510 6.35 31.39 7.39
CA GLU A 510 7.36 31.20 8.45
C GLU A 510 8.04 29.82 8.40
N MET A 511 7.69 28.98 7.41
CA MET A 511 8.23 27.63 7.29
C MET A 511 9.68 27.65 6.78
N PRO A 512 10.58 26.85 7.39
CA PRO A 512 11.87 26.46 6.83
C PRO A 512 11.73 25.74 5.47
N ALA A 513 12.79 25.79 4.65
CA ALA A 513 12.77 25.26 3.27
C ALA A 513 12.55 23.74 3.20
N ASP A 514 13.03 22.99 4.19
CA ASP A 514 12.80 21.55 4.32
C ASP A 514 11.33 21.23 4.61
N GLN A 515 10.69 21.95 5.53
CA GLN A 515 9.26 21.80 5.82
C GLN A 515 8.39 22.17 4.62
N ARG A 516 8.76 23.22 3.88
CA ARG A 516 8.09 23.56 2.61
C ARG A 516 8.19 22.42 1.60
N ARG A 517 9.35 21.78 1.48
CA ARG A 517 9.50 20.64 0.57
C ARG A 517 8.58 19.49 0.96
N THR A 518 8.54 19.13 2.24
CA THR A 518 7.64 18.08 2.75
C THR A 518 6.17 18.40 2.49
N LEU A 519 5.74 19.65 2.73
CA LEU A 519 4.37 20.07 2.45
C LEU A 519 4.05 20.06 0.95
N LYS A 520 4.98 20.53 0.10
CA LYS A 520 4.85 20.48 -1.35
C LYS A 520 4.70 19.05 -1.84
N ASP A 521 5.49 18.13 -1.31
CA ASP A 521 5.44 16.72 -1.66
C ASP A 521 4.09 16.11 -1.28
N ALA A 522 3.56 16.41 -0.09
CA ALA A 522 2.23 15.96 0.33
C ALA A 522 1.10 16.48 -0.59
N VAL A 523 1.14 17.75 -1.01
CA VAL A 523 0.16 18.31 -1.96
C VAL A 523 0.35 17.72 -3.37
N ASN A 524 1.58 17.48 -3.81
CA ASN A 524 1.84 16.81 -5.09
C ASN A 524 1.25 15.40 -5.11
N VAL A 525 1.48 14.60 -4.05
CA VAL A 525 0.89 13.26 -3.91
C VAL A 525 -0.64 13.32 -4.03
N MET A 526 -1.28 14.24 -3.31
CA MET A 526 -2.73 14.43 -3.37
C MET A 526 -3.20 14.82 -4.79
N THR A 527 -2.57 15.80 -5.44
CA THR A 527 -3.00 16.24 -6.78
C THR A 527 -2.72 15.22 -7.89
N GLU A 528 -1.62 14.46 -7.79
CA GLU A 528 -1.31 13.34 -8.70
C GLU A 528 -2.31 12.19 -8.55
N SER A 529 -2.85 12.01 -7.35
CA SER A 529 -3.85 10.98 -7.07
C SER A 529 -5.20 11.25 -7.75
N TRP A 530 -5.59 12.50 -7.99
CA TRP A 530 -6.79 12.83 -8.77
C TRP A 530 -6.65 12.41 -10.25
N VAL A 531 -5.43 12.43 -10.79
CA VAL A 531 -5.15 11.92 -12.14
C VAL A 531 -5.31 10.39 -12.17
N TRP A 532 -5.02 9.71 -11.06
CA TRP A 532 -5.26 8.27 -10.92
C TRP A 532 -6.75 7.94 -10.92
N GLU A 533 -7.56 8.61 -10.08
CA GLU A 533 -9.01 8.42 -10.06
C GLU A 533 -9.63 8.67 -11.44
N LEU A 534 -9.21 9.76 -12.10
CA LEU A 534 -9.64 10.08 -13.46
C LEU A 534 -9.27 8.98 -14.47
N ALA A 535 -8.07 8.38 -14.37
CA ALA A 535 -7.67 7.29 -15.25
C ALA A 535 -8.57 6.05 -15.08
N ASN A 536 -8.90 5.70 -13.83
CA ASN A 536 -9.82 4.60 -13.52
C ASN A 536 -11.24 4.88 -14.05
N GLN A 537 -11.74 6.11 -13.91
CA GLN A 537 -13.03 6.52 -14.48
C GLN A 537 -13.04 6.41 -16.01
N ILE A 538 -11.99 6.89 -16.69
CA ILE A 538 -11.88 6.83 -18.16
C ILE A 538 -11.83 5.37 -18.64
N GLN A 539 -11.13 4.50 -17.92
CA GLN A 539 -11.05 3.07 -18.20
C GLN A 539 -12.30 2.30 -17.76
N HIS A 540 -13.20 2.95 -17.01
CA HIS A 540 -14.37 2.32 -16.40
C HIS A 540 -13.99 1.04 -15.65
N ARG A 541 -13.00 1.17 -14.76
CA ARG A 541 -12.42 0.09 -13.97
C ARG A 541 -12.71 0.34 -12.50
N VAL A 542 -13.46 -0.57 -11.88
CA VAL A 542 -13.55 -0.66 -10.42
C VAL A 542 -12.24 -1.26 -9.91
N PRO A 543 -11.48 -0.57 -9.04
CA PRO A 543 -10.26 -1.12 -8.46
C PRO A 543 -10.57 -2.33 -7.56
N ASP A 544 -9.58 -3.18 -7.33
CA ASP A 544 -9.69 -4.22 -6.29
C ASP A 544 -9.55 -3.62 -4.88
N PRO A 545 -9.94 -4.33 -3.81
CA PRO A 545 -9.93 -3.77 -2.45
C PRO A 545 -8.58 -3.22 -1.98
N VAL A 546 -7.46 -3.84 -2.40
CA VAL A 546 -6.12 -3.44 -1.99
C VAL A 546 -5.70 -2.19 -2.78
N ASP A 547 -5.85 -2.22 -4.11
CA ASP A 547 -5.60 -1.08 -5.00
C ASP A 547 -6.44 0.15 -4.58
N TYR A 548 -7.70 -0.10 -4.18
CA TYR A 548 -8.63 0.93 -3.73
C TYR A 548 -8.16 1.65 -2.47
N LEU A 549 -7.78 0.92 -1.43
CA LEU A 549 -7.38 1.53 -0.15
C LEU A 549 -6.07 2.32 -0.28
N GLU A 550 -5.11 1.81 -1.06
CA GLU A 550 -3.87 2.53 -1.33
C GLU A 550 -4.11 3.83 -2.08
N MET A 551 -4.95 3.77 -3.12
CA MET A 551 -5.38 4.96 -3.83
C MET A 551 -6.08 5.94 -2.88
N ARG A 552 -7.04 5.46 -2.07
CA ARG A 552 -7.82 6.32 -1.16
C ARG A 552 -6.97 7.03 -0.12
N ARG A 553 -5.94 6.38 0.43
CA ARG A 553 -4.99 7.03 1.35
C ARG A 553 -4.28 8.23 0.71
N ALA A 554 -3.97 8.14 -0.57
CA ALA A 554 -3.37 9.25 -1.30
C ALA A 554 -4.38 10.34 -1.68
N THR A 555 -5.65 9.98 -1.99
CA THR A 555 -6.65 10.92 -2.52
C THR A 555 -7.41 11.71 -1.47
N PHE A 556 -7.53 11.18 -0.25
CA PHE A 556 -8.31 11.82 0.82
C PHE A 556 -7.66 13.10 1.39
N GLY A 557 -6.38 13.37 1.05
CA GLY A 557 -5.63 14.52 1.56
C GLY A 557 -5.22 14.39 3.03
N SER A 558 -5.27 13.17 3.59
CA SER A 558 -4.87 12.89 4.98
C SER A 558 -3.41 13.25 5.24
N ASP A 559 -2.50 12.93 4.32
CA ASP A 559 -1.07 13.23 4.44
C ASP A 559 -0.81 14.73 4.61
N LEU A 560 -1.58 15.56 3.91
CA LEU A 560 -1.55 17.02 4.06
C LEU A 560 -1.97 17.42 5.48
N THR A 561 -3.13 16.93 5.94
CA THR A 561 -3.64 17.26 7.29
C THR A 561 -2.74 16.76 8.41
N MET A 562 -2.20 15.54 8.30
CA MET A 562 -1.28 14.96 9.28
C MET A 562 0.08 15.66 9.26
N SER A 563 0.61 16.01 8.09
CA SER A 563 1.86 16.77 7.99
C SER A 563 1.73 18.13 8.68
N MET A 564 0.60 18.83 8.48
CA MET A 564 0.31 20.08 9.18
C MET A 564 0.21 19.90 10.70
N CYS A 565 -0.43 18.82 11.16
CA CYS A 565 -0.50 18.46 12.58
C CYS A 565 0.91 18.24 13.18
N ARG A 566 1.74 17.39 12.54
CA ARG A 566 3.12 17.13 13.00
C ARG A 566 3.97 18.39 13.08
N MET A 567 3.82 19.30 12.12
CA MET A 567 4.55 20.58 12.12
C MET A 567 4.18 21.48 13.31
N GLY A 568 2.97 21.36 13.85
CA GLY A 568 2.52 22.10 15.04
C GLY A 568 3.20 21.67 16.35
N HIS A 569 3.79 20.48 16.39
CA HIS A 569 4.33 19.85 17.60
C HIS A 569 5.82 20.09 17.86
N GLY A 570 6.52 20.82 16.98
CA GLY A 570 7.94 21.18 17.16
C GLY A 570 8.94 20.04 16.84
N LEU A 571 10.22 20.26 17.19
CA LEU A 571 11.36 19.37 16.85
C LEU A 571 11.69 18.32 17.92
N ALA A 572 10.85 18.16 18.95
CA ALA A 572 11.16 17.31 20.11
C ALA A 572 11.14 15.80 19.77
N VAL A 573 10.37 15.39 18.76
CA VAL A 573 10.27 13.99 18.33
C VAL A 573 11.23 13.75 17.15
N PRO A 574 12.17 12.78 17.26
CA PRO A 574 13.07 12.46 16.17
C PRO A 574 12.31 11.97 14.91
N PRO A 575 12.71 12.38 13.68
CA PRO A 575 12.02 11.99 12.45
C PRO A 575 11.87 10.47 12.24
N GLU A 576 12.82 9.69 12.75
CA GLU A 576 12.81 8.23 12.73
C GLU A 576 11.63 7.62 13.51
N VAL A 577 11.13 8.28 14.55
CA VAL A 577 9.95 7.83 15.32
C VAL A 577 8.71 7.87 14.44
N TYR A 578 8.50 8.96 13.67
CA TYR A 578 7.38 9.06 12.72
C TYR A 578 7.47 8.06 11.57
N ARG A 579 8.67 7.53 11.29
CA ARG A 579 8.87 6.49 10.27
C ARG A 579 8.74 5.08 10.83
N SER A 580 8.65 4.93 12.15
CA SER A 580 8.49 3.63 12.80
C SER A 580 7.20 2.94 12.34
N GLY A 581 7.23 1.61 12.31
CA GLY A 581 6.07 0.78 11.95
C GLY A 581 4.81 1.13 12.74
N PRO A 582 4.87 1.20 14.08
CA PRO A 582 3.72 1.54 14.92
C PRO A 582 3.13 2.92 14.63
N VAL A 583 3.94 3.97 14.50
CA VAL A 583 3.40 5.32 14.21
C VAL A 583 2.74 5.37 12.83
N ARG A 584 3.34 4.73 11.82
CA ARG A 584 2.71 4.63 10.49
C ARG A 584 1.45 3.78 10.50
N SER A 585 1.41 2.72 11.31
CA SER A 585 0.25 1.85 11.52
C SER A 585 -0.91 2.63 12.13
N LEU A 586 -0.63 3.41 13.17
CA LEU A 586 -1.59 4.33 13.82
C LEU A 586 -2.21 5.30 12.82
N GLU A 587 -1.36 5.97 12.03
CA GLU A 587 -1.79 6.94 11.03
C GLU A 587 -2.63 6.30 9.94
N ASN A 588 -2.15 5.20 9.35
CA ASN A 588 -2.89 4.47 8.32
C ASN A 588 -4.25 3.99 8.84
N ALA A 589 -4.33 3.49 10.07
CA ALA A 589 -5.59 3.08 10.69
C ALA A 589 -6.58 4.25 10.82
N ALA A 590 -6.10 5.43 11.23
CA ALA A 590 -6.93 6.63 11.30
C ALA A 590 -7.41 7.08 9.92
N VAL A 591 -6.50 7.14 8.93
CA VAL A 591 -6.84 7.51 7.54
C VAL A 591 -7.89 6.57 6.98
N ASP A 592 -7.68 5.26 7.08
CA ASP A 592 -8.61 4.27 6.55
C ASP A 592 -9.99 4.43 7.17
N TYR A 593 -10.06 4.61 8.50
CA TYR A 593 -11.32 4.83 9.18
C TYR A 593 -12.07 6.05 8.62
N ALA A 594 -11.38 7.18 8.45
CA ALA A 594 -11.98 8.41 7.92
C ALA A 594 -12.41 8.29 6.45
N CYS A 595 -11.60 7.64 5.61
CA CYS A 595 -11.95 7.35 4.21
C CYS A 595 -13.20 6.47 4.12
N LEU A 596 -13.25 5.39 4.91
CA LEU A 596 -14.39 4.47 4.90
C LEU A 596 -15.65 5.12 5.49
N VAL A 597 -15.53 6.04 6.47
CA VAL A 597 -16.65 6.89 6.89
C VAL A 597 -17.19 7.65 5.69
N ASN A 598 -16.33 8.29 4.89
CA ASN A 598 -16.76 9.01 3.70
C ASN A 598 -17.53 8.08 2.75
N ASP A 599 -16.98 6.92 2.40
CA ASP A 599 -17.60 5.96 1.49
C ASP A 599 -19.00 5.52 1.93
N VAL A 600 -19.20 5.30 3.23
CA VAL A 600 -20.50 4.92 3.77
C VAL A 600 -21.53 6.04 3.63
N PHE A 601 -21.15 7.29 3.93
CA PHE A 601 -22.05 8.43 3.80
C PHE A 601 -22.28 8.82 2.34
N SER A 602 -21.23 8.76 1.51
CA SER A 602 -21.24 9.20 0.12
C SER A 602 -21.77 8.16 -0.86
N TYR A 603 -21.97 6.90 -0.46
CA TYR A 603 -22.41 5.82 -1.35
C TYR A 603 -23.56 6.19 -2.29
N GLN A 604 -24.66 6.74 -1.77
CA GLN A 604 -25.76 7.18 -2.62
C GLN A 604 -25.33 8.30 -3.59
N LYS A 605 -24.62 9.32 -3.08
CA LYS A 605 -24.13 10.46 -3.87
C LYS A 605 -23.29 9.96 -5.06
N GLU A 606 -22.29 9.14 -4.74
CA GLU A 606 -21.30 8.64 -5.69
C GLU A 606 -21.91 7.69 -6.71
N ILE A 607 -22.66 6.68 -6.28
CA ILE A 607 -23.18 5.64 -7.17
C ILE A 607 -24.39 6.13 -7.98
N GLU A 608 -25.31 6.85 -7.35
CA GLU A 608 -26.58 7.23 -7.97
C GLU A 608 -26.49 8.49 -8.84
N TYR A 609 -25.66 9.45 -8.43
CA TYR A 609 -25.70 10.80 -8.99
C TYR A 609 -24.41 11.23 -9.68
N GLU A 610 -23.26 10.71 -9.26
CA GLU A 610 -21.96 11.02 -9.85
C GLU A 610 -21.50 9.91 -10.81
N GLY A 611 -21.99 8.68 -10.64
CA GLY A 611 -21.59 7.53 -11.45
C GLY A 611 -20.17 7.07 -11.14
N GLU A 612 -19.73 7.31 -9.91
CA GLU A 612 -18.37 7.06 -9.47
C GLU A 612 -18.07 5.58 -9.26
N VAL A 613 -16.81 5.23 -9.50
CA VAL A 613 -16.31 3.84 -9.33
C VAL A 613 -15.44 3.67 -8.08
N HIS A 614 -15.18 4.76 -7.34
CA HIS A 614 -14.23 4.83 -6.23
C HIS A 614 -14.91 4.84 -4.86
N ASN A 615 -15.71 3.82 -4.56
CA ASN A 615 -16.34 3.66 -3.25
C ASN A 615 -16.07 2.25 -2.69
N ALA A 616 -15.59 2.14 -1.44
CA ALA A 616 -15.26 0.86 -0.81
C ALA A 616 -16.40 -0.18 -0.90
N ILE A 617 -17.64 0.28 -0.72
CA ILE A 617 -18.81 -0.60 -0.75
C ILE A 617 -18.99 -1.17 -2.16
N LEU A 618 -18.90 -0.32 -3.19
CA LEU A 618 -18.96 -0.78 -4.59
C LEU A 618 -17.82 -1.77 -4.89
N VAL A 619 -16.60 -1.46 -4.45
CA VAL A 619 -15.43 -2.30 -4.63
C VAL A 619 -15.66 -3.69 -4.02
N VAL A 620 -16.14 -3.75 -2.78
CA VAL A 620 -16.47 -4.99 -2.07
C VAL A 620 -17.63 -5.75 -2.76
N GLN A 621 -18.69 -5.06 -3.19
CA GLN A 621 -19.78 -5.68 -3.96
C GLN A 621 -19.26 -6.32 -5.25
N ASN A 622 -18.41 -5.59 -5.98
CA ASN A 622 -17.88 -6.05 -7.25
C ASN A 622 -16.92 -7.22 -7.06
N PHE A 623 -16.00 -7.13 -6.10
CA PHE A 623 -14.99 -8.15 -5.85
C PHE A 623 -15.62 -9.48 -5.40
N PHE A 624 -16.44 -9.46 -4.35
CA PHE A 624 -17.07 -10.67 -3.80
C PHE A 624 -18.36 -11.07 -4.52
N GLY A 625 -18.94 -10.21 -5.37
CA GLY A 625 -20.21 -10.48 -6.04
C GLY A 625 -21.42 -10.46 -5.11
N ILE A 626 -21.38 -9.62 -4.08
CA ILE A 626 -22.39 -9.55 -3.01
C ILE A 626 -23.26 -8.29 -3.11
N ASP A 627 -24.41 -8.31 -2.43
CA ASP A 627 -25.33 -7.18 -2.39
C ASP A 627 -24.82 -6.00 -1.53
N TYR A 628 -25.46 -4.83 -1.71
CA TYR A 628 -25.10 -3.60 -1.00
C TYR A 628 -25.12 -3.76 0.53
N PRO A 629 -26.22 -4.26 1.16
CA PRO A 629 -26.23 -4.45 2.61
C PRO A 629 -25.14 -5.38 3.14
N THR A 630 -24.74 -6.39 2.37
CA THR A 630 -23.68 -7.33 2.75
C THR A 630 -22.30 -6.71 2.60
N ALA A 631 -22.05 -6.00 1.49
CA ALA A 631 -20.81 -5.25 1.32
C ALA A 631 -20.62 -4.16 2.40
N LEU A 632 -21.70 -3.47 2.78
CA LEU A 632 -21.66 -2.51 3.88
C LEU A 632 -21.26 -3.17 5.21
N ARG A 633 -21.71 -4.40 5.50
CA ARG A 633 -21.28 -5.11 6.72
C ARG A 633 -19.78 -5.38 6.71
N VAL A 634 -19.23 -5.85 5.58
CA VAL A 634 -17.78 -6.06 5.44
C VAL A 634 -17.00 -4.77 5.64
N VAL A 635 -17.45 -3.66 5.02
CA VAL A 635 -16.83 -2.34 5.20
C VAL A 635 -16.94 -1.88 6.66
N HIS A 636 -18.08 -2.08 7.31
CA HIS A 636 -18.30 -1.71 8.71
C HIS A 636 -17.43 -2.53 9.69
N ASP A 637 -17.28 -3.83 9.45
CA ASP A 637 -16.39 -4.70 10.23
C ASP A 637 -14.94 -4.26 10.05
N LEU A 638 -14.53 -3.93 8.81
CA LEU A 638 -13.20 -3.38 8.53
C LEU A 638 -12.98 -2.06 9.28
N MET A 639 -13.92 -1.12 9.20
CA MET A 639 -13.84 0.15 9.95
C MET A 639 -13.65 -0.09 11.45
N THR A 640 -14.41 -1.02 12.02
CA THR A 640 -14.30 -1.38 13.44
C THR A 640 -12.92 -1.92 13.78
N GLN A 641 -12.38 -2.81 12.94
CA GLN A 641 -11.02 -3.34 13.11
C GLN A 641 -9.93 -2.27 12.96
N ARG A 642 -10.07 -1.31 12.03
CA ARG A 642 -9.12 -0.20 11.91
C ARG A 642 -9.13 0.69 13.16
N MET A 643 -10.30 0.95 13.75
CA MET A 643 -10.40 1.69 15.01
C MET A 643 -9.76 0.91 16.17
N GLN A 644 -10.03 -0.39 16.28
CA GLN A 644 -9.44 -1.24 17.33
C GLN A 644 -7.91 -1.34 17.19
N GLN A 645 -7.40 -1.38 15.95
CA GLN A 645 -5.96 -1.30 15.69
C GLN A 645 -5.39 0.04 16.14
N PHE A 646 -6.05 1.17 15.85
CA PHE A 646 -5.61 2.48 16.34
C PHE A 646 -5.51 2.51 17.87
N GLU A 647 -6.54 2.04 18.57
CA GLU A 647 -6.54 1.96 20.04
C GLU A 647 -5.43 1.03 20.56
N HIS A 648 -5.23 -0.12 19.92
CA HIS A 648 -4.20 -1.08 20.30
C HIS A 648 -2.79 -0.49 20.17
N VAL A 649 -2.47 0.08 18.99
CA VAL A 649 -1.17 0.70 18.72
C VAL A 649 -0.89 1.83 19.69
N ALA A 650 -1.89 2.70 19.94
CA ALA A 650 -1.76 3.80 20.88
C ALA A 650 -1.49 3.34 22.32
N ALA A 651 -2.12 2.24 22.75
CA ALA A 651 -2.04 1.76 24.12
C ALA A 651 -0.85 0.82 24.40
N HIS A 652 -0.41 0.03 23.41
CA HIS A 652 0.53 -1.08 23.62
C HIS A 652 1.83 -0.92 22.81
N GLU A 653 1.76 -0.51 21.54
CA GLU A 653 2.94 -0.43 20.69
C GLU A 653 3.71 0.89 20.85
N LEU A 654 3.01 2.03 20.99
CA LEU A 654 3.68 3.32 21.18
C LEU A 654 4.56 3.38 22.45
N PRO A 655 4.16 2.86 23.61
CA PRO A 655 5.04 2.77 24.77
C PRO A 655 6.35 2.01 24.48
N VAL A 656 6.28 0.93 23.69
CA VAL A 656 7.45 0.16 23.29
C VAL A 656 8.37 0.98 22.38
N VAL A 657 7.80 1.74 21.43
CA VAL A 657 8.56 2.70 20.61
C VAL A 657 9.25 3.74 21.48
N TYR A 658 8.59 4.24 22.53
CA TYR A 658 9.19 5.23 23.42
C TYR A 658 10.42 4.70 24.15
N ASP A 659 10.42 3.42 24.49
CA ASP A 659 11.53 2.75 25.16
C ASP A 659 12.62 2.33 24.15
N ASP A 660 12.25 1.82 22.98
CA ASP A 660 13.17 1.41 21.91
C ASP A 660 13.99 2.61 21.36
N PHE A 661 13.42 3.82 21.34
CA PHE A 661 14.09 5.05 20.90
C PHE A 661 14.62 5.91 22.06
N ASP A 662 14.51 5.48 23.32
CA ASP A 662 14.89 6.24 24.53
C ASP A 662 14.34 7.69 24.54
N LEU A 663 13.04 7.82 24.24
CA LEU A 663 12.41 9.14 24.10
C LEU A 663 12.31 9.87 25.44
N SER A 664 12.65 11.16 25.44
CA SER A 664 12.48 12.06 26.58
C SER A 664 11.01 12.23 26.96
N GLU A 665 10.73 12.62 28.21
CA GLU A 665 9.34 12.88 28.66
C GLU A 665 8.66 13.99 27.83
N GLU A 666 9.43 14.98 27.37
CA GLU A 666 8.94 16.01 26.45
C GLU A 666 8.50 15.42 25.11
N ALA A 667 9.32 14.55 24.50
CA ALA A 667 8.98 13.87 23.26
C ALA A 667 7.78 12.92 23.42
N ARG A 668 7.68 12.23 24.57
CA ARG A 668 6.53 11.38 24.92
C ARG A 668 5.24 12.19 25.05
N GLU A 669 5.29 13.36 25.69
CA GLU A 669 4.12 14.25 25.79
C GLU A 669 3.68 14.78 24.42
N VAL A 670 4.64 15.16 23.57
CA VAL A 670 4.35 15.55 22.19
C VAL A 670 3.65 14.42 21.42
N MET A 671 4.12 13.18 21.54
CA MET A 671 3.47 12.04 20.90
C MET A 671 2.07 11.75 21.47
N ARG A 672 1.84 11.95 22.77
CA ARG A 672 0.48 11.86 23.36
C ARG A 672 -0.46 12.92 22.80
N GLY A 673 0.03 14.15 22.65
CA GLY A 673 -0.69 15.24 21.98
C GLY A 673 -1.06 14.86 20.54
N TYR A 674 -0.10 14.35 19.77
CA TYR A 674 -0.33 13.92 18.40
C TYR A 674 -1.39 12.81 18.27
N VAL A 675 -1.37 11.82 19.18
CA VAL A 675 -2.42 10.78 19.23
C VAL A 675 -3.79 11.40 19.53
N THR A 676 -3.86 12.39 20.43
CA THR A 676 -5.10 13.10 20.77
C THR A 676 -5.63 13.87 19.56
N ASP A 677 -4.75 14.52 18.79
CA ASP A 677 -5.15 15.23 17.57
C ASP A 677 -5.72 14.29 16.51
N LEU A 678 -5.15 13.08 16.36
CA LEU A 678 -5.73 12.05 15.49
C LEU A 678 -7.10 11.55 15.98
N GLN A 679 -7.32 11.48 17.30
CA GLN A 679 -8.62 11.14 17.88
C GLN A 679 -9.67 12.22 17.59
N HIS A 680 -9.31 13.49 17.78
CA HIS A 680 -10.16 14.64 17.41
C HIS A 680 -10.47 14.63 15.91
N TRP A 681 -9.45 14.39 15.08
CA TRP A 681 -9.60 14.31 13.63
C TRP A 681 -10.64 13.27 13.20
N MET A 682 -10.54 12.03 13.69
CA MET A 682 -11.51 10.97 13.38
C MET A 682 -12.92 11.28 13.91
N ALA A 683 -13.04 11.78 15.15
CA ALA A 683 -14.32 12.11 15.76
C ALA A 683 -15.01 13.28 15.04
N GLY A 684 -14.23 14.32 14.69
CA GLY A 684 -14.64 15.49 13.93
C GLY A 684 -15.15 15.15 12.54
N ILE A 685 -14.44 14.30 11.81
CA ILE A 685 -14.86 13.83 10.48
C ILE A 685 -16.19 13.09 10.55
N LEU A 686 -16.38 12.18 11.50
CA LEU A 686 -17.65 11.48 11.67
C LEU A 686 -18.79 12.44 12.05
N HIS A 687 -18.53 13.38 12.95
CA HIS A 687 -19.50 14.40 13.36
C HIS A 687 -19.92 15.28 12.17
N TRP A 688 -18.97 15.70 11.35
CA TRP A 688 -19.22 16.48 10.14
C TRP A 688 -20.12 15.71 9.16
N HIS A 689 -19.76 14.48 8.80
CA HIS A 689 -20.55 13.64 7.88
C HIS A 689 -21.99 13.41 8.36
N ARG A 690 -22.20 13.24 9.67
CA ARG A 690 -23.55 13.11 10.27
C ARG A 690 -24.38 14.38 10.17
N THR A 691 -23.74 15.55 10.15
CA THR A 691 -24.42 16.84 10.30
C THR A 691 -24.77 17.48 8.97
N VAL A 692 -23.84 17.45 8.02
CA VAL A 692 -23.94 18.21 6.76
C VAL A 692 -25.00 17.69 5.80
N ASP A 693 -25.49 18.58 4.94
CA ASP A 693 -26.58 18.25 4.01
C ASP A 693 -26.10 17.54 2.74
N ARG A 694 -24.82 17.68 2.36
CA ARG A 694 -24.27 17.16 1.09
C ARG A 694 -24.49 15.65 0.84
N TYR A 695 -24.70 14.86 1.89
CA TYR A 695 -24.92 13.40 1.81
C TYR A 695 -26.40 12.99 1.97
N LYS A 696 -27.29 13.92 2.30
CA LYS A 696 -28.69 13.62 2.60
C LYS A 696 -29.49 13.46 1.30
N ALA A 697 -30.32 12.42 1.24
CA ALA A 697 -31.15 12.11 0.07
C ALA A 697 -32.00 13.32 -0.41
N ASP A 698 -32.57 14.11 0.50
CA ASP A 698 -33.38 15.30 0.16
C ASP A 698 -32.55 16.41 -0.49
N HIS A 699 -31.27 16.54 -0.14
CA HIS A 699 -30.36 17.48 -0.80
C HIS A 699 -30.00 16.96 -2.21
N LEU A 700 -29.59 15.70 -2.30
CA LEU A 700 -29.19 15.07 -3.56
C LEU A 700 -30.32 15.11 -4.61
N ALA A 701 -31.54 14.75 -4.21
CA ALA A 701 -32.71 14.73 -5.10
C ALA A 701 -33.07 16.13 -5.65
N ARG A 702 -32.80 17.22 -4.91
CA ARG A 702 -33.06 18.59 -5.37
C ARG A 702 -32.06 19.08 -6.40
N ARG A 703 -30.84 18.54 -6.40
CA ARG A 703 -29.70 19.01 -7.21
C ARG A 703 -29.61 18.37 -8.60
N THR A 704 -30.24 17.21 -8.80
CA THR A 704 -30.03 16.38 -10.01
C THR A 704 -30.87 16.72 -11.23
N HIS A 705 -31.31 17.98 -11.37
CA HIS A 705 -32.00 18.46 -12.57
C HIS A 705 -31.25 19.57 -13.33
N GLY A 706 -30.00 19.86 -12.95
CA GLY A 706 -29.26 21.02 -13.50
C GLY A 706 -28.11 20.73 -14.47
N PHE A 707 -27.43 19.59 -14.38
CA PHE A 707 -26.16 19.40 -15.09
C PHE A 707 -26.20 18.20 -16.03
N LEU A 708 -26.22 18.48 -17.33
CA LEU A 708 -26.02 17.52 -18.42
C LEU A 708 -24.74 17.93 -19.16
N PRO A 709 -23.69 17.10 -19.20
CA PRO A 709 -22.39 17.48 -19.78
C PRO A 709 -22.42 17.86 -21.27
N ASP A 710 -23.50 17.51 -21.98
CA ASP A 710 -23.68 17.80 -23.41
C ASP A 710 -24.43 19.10 -23.72
N ARG A 711 -24.78 19.90 -22.71
CA ARG A 711 -25.46 21.19 -22.93
C ARG A 711 -24.62 22.38 -22.45
N PRO A 712 -24.33 23.36 -23.33
CA PRO A 712 -23.76 24.63 -22.86
C PRO A 712 -24.74 25.29 -21.88
N PRO A 713 -24.23 26.03 -20.87
CA PRO A 713 -25.06 26.66 -19.86
C PRO A 713 -26.15 27.51 -20.52
N ALA A 714 -27.40 27.32 -20.09
CA ALA A 714 -28.50 28.12 -20.60
C ALA A 714 -28.23 29.59 -20.25
N LEU A 715 -28.18 30.45 -21.28
CA LEU A 715 -28.07 31.89 -21.08
C LEU A 715 -29.21 32.37 -20.18
N PRO A 716 -28.96 33.28 -19.23
CA PRO A 716 -30.00 33.82 -18.39
C PRO A 716 -31.04 34.50 -19.29
N LEU A 717 -32.27 33.97 -19.28
CA LEU A 717 -33.39 34.64 -19.90
C LEU A 717 -33.63 35.93 -19.12
N ALA A 718 -33.30 37.06 -19.75
CA ALA A 718 -33.71 38.36 -19.28
C ALA A 718 -35.24 38.42 -19.24
N GLY A 719 -35.77 38.61 -18.03
CA GLY A 719 -37.17 38.93 -17.75
C GLY A 719 -37.23 40.00 -16.70
#